data_AF-A0A4Q5RHR5-F1
#
_entry.id   AF-A0A4Q5RHR5-F1
#
_cell.length_a   1.000
_cell.length_b   1.000
_cell.length_c   1.000
_cell.angle_alpha   90.00
_cell.angle_beta   90.00
_cell.angle_gamma   90.00
#
_symmetry.space_group_name_H-M   'P 1'
#
loop_
_entity.id
_entity.type
_entity.pdbx_description
1 polymer ?
#
loop_
_entity_poly.entity_id
_entity_poly.type
_entity_poly.pdbx_seq_one_letter_code
_entity_poly.pdbx_strand_id
1 'polypeptide(L)'
;MLAAAVVGVSTWSQLRYTPLEASSHREAPLIADDPVADNTDLYAFKDPNDAGRIIVIANYIPFELPHGGPNYSTFGENVRYEIHVKNQTANPTVDDITYRFTFTRANQDPSTFFNIRLGAQNLKTTYICEKITPGGTTTIVSSGVVPPNNIGPRSIMGAAGLGLSTPYETLRTNAITTATSGERILCAPADDPFFADLGAIFDLASVRGATGGGGTPTDGLARKNCHSIALSIPVENLQKSGKTIGQAANILDSDYIIGVWASASRPAMQTLSSTANPLNSGAWVQVSRLGMPLTNEVINPIGSKDAWNARTPGNEAAATDGYLSNPELSLYMADNVPMNGAAPKASASLTYYGEAIPNLKPLRIQSKSLAGLFPASTGLQNGFDFRNGAPGLAPLYSATGNTGTAFASAANGGFGEYLLNNGQAGSPRSVDIKPIFHTGVPNLIPYQLATGKGGNPLAAGKPFINNFLPVFGDMLRLNMAVPATPRTINGAANPAFSNQGLLNAAVLGLTTAPYNTRTTLEFIPNMDGFPNGRRLEDAVDQIELKAVSGVVLAAIGLWYDDYTAGTSTSPVTAQLGSVLGYTTGVEANDTTIRAAFPFVQTPWSGTGSASGPTNTVTIPDMTVSTTMSVESGTYNNVTITGTGVAAFNGPIVVNGTLTVQAGGVLSTRGVLATNCNPITGPGSFVLQAGGTLRICDTNGITATGSTGAIQLAGTRTYSNDAIYEYIGSDAQTSGAGLPSRVRSLTVSNSAGLTLNNGGVSVAQLMTLTNGNLTTSTSQMLTLLSTPTAGTALVVNTNGAVTGPATMQRAIDPAFNAGAGYRHYSSPMVSTTLSDLTTAPGFGPIYNQTYNTAANPSTVTPYPNVFAYDQARVTSATNNTAAFDMGFVVPQASDVMNLMQGYDLNIGAGVVVDLVGMLNNGPVSITNLARSNQPQGGWQLLGNPYPSPVDFSMTGGIASTNLDAAVYVYQSTGQYVGQYRSYVNGIGGNPLIASMQGFFKRVTTPNQTASFAMTNSSRVTTFSATPSFNRPTADPRPQVS
;
A
#
# COMPACT_ATOMS: atom_id res chain seq x y z
N MET A 1 57.37 -12.81 -12.87
CA MET A 1 56.66 -13.49 -11.76
C MET A 1 56.29 -12.43 -10.75
N LEU A 2 55.01 -12.09 -10.70
CA LEU A 2 54.44 -10.93 -10.00
C LEU A 2 53.73 -11.39 -8.72
N ALA A 3 53.77 -10.54 -7.70
CA ALA A 3 53.09 -10.72 -6.42
C ALA A 3 51.97 -9.67 -6.23
N ALA A 4 50.94 -10.09 -5.49
CA ALA A 4 50.10 -9.34 -4.54
C ALA A 4 49.03 -8.31 -4.99
N ALA A 5 47.92 -8.38 -4.23
CA ALA A 5 47.03 -7.31 -3.75
C ALA A 5 45.64 -7.08 -4.41
N VAL A 6 44.64 -7.66 -3.72
CA VAL A 6 43.38 -7.06 -3.20
C VAL A 6 42.56 -6.13 -4.12
N VAL A 7 41.40 -6.66 -4.52
CA VAL A 7 40.24 -5.95 -5.07
C VAL A 7 39.52 -5.20 -3.95
N GLY A 8 39.42 -3.88 -4.10
CA GLY A 8 38.65 -2.99 -3.23
C GLY A 8 38.33 -1.70 -3.96
N VAL A 9 37.45 -1.77 -4.96
CA VAL A 9 36.86 -0.57 -5.58
C VAL A 9 35.45 -0.42 -5.03
N SER A 10 35.35 0.28 -3.90
CA SER A 10 34.10 0.88 -3.45
C SER A 10 33.74 2.02 -4.42
N THR A 11 32.76 1.79 -5.28
CA THR A 11 32.08 2.85 -6.04
C THR A 11 31.17 3.64 -5.09
N TRP A 12 31.78 4.46 -4.24
CA TRP A 12 31.10 5.55 -3.53
C TRP A 12 31.19 6.82 -4.38
N SER A 13 30.32 6.92 -5.38
CA SER A 13 29.94 8.19 -5.99
C SER A 13 28.62 8.04 -6.74
N GLN A 14 27.56 7.68 -6.01
CA GLN A 14 26.25 8.18 -6.41
C GLN A 14 26.28 9.68 -6.15
N LEU A 15 26.49 10.46 -7.22
CA LEU A 15 26.15 11.86 -7.30
C LEU A 15 24.73 12.02 -6.74
N ARG A 16 24.65 12.46 -5.49
CA ARG A 16 23.41 12.99 -4.95
C ARG A 16 23.17 14.28 -5.70
N TYR A 17 22.32 14.24 -6.71
CA TYR A 17 21.59 15.44 -7.11
C TYR A 17 20.79 15.86 -5.87
N THR A 18 21.29 16.84 -5.12
CA THR A 18 20.40 17.72 -4.39
C THR A 18 19.63 18.48 -5.46
N PRO A 19 18.33 18.23 -5.71
CA PRO A 19 17.57 19.18 -6.49
C PRO A 19 17.74 20.54 -5.82
N LEU A 20 18.07 21.56 -6.60
CA LEU A 20 17.86 22.94 -6.17
C LEU A 20 16.37 23.03 -5.78
N GLU A 21 16.06 23.20 -4.50
CA GLU A 21 14.71 23.56 -4.07
C GLU A 21 14.51 25.02 -4.52
N ALA A 22 13.95 25.21 -5.73
CA ALA A 22 13.43 26.49 -6.17
C ALA A 22 12.11 26.74 -5.42
N SER A 23 11.80 28.00 -5.08
CA SER A 23 10.82 28.26 -4.04
C SER A 23 9.99 29.52 -4.24
N SER A 24 8.70 29.47 -3.83
CA SER A 24 7.85 30.64 -3.60
C SER A 24 8.21 31.36 -2.30
N HIS A 25 8.86 30.68 -1.36
CA HIS A 25 9.41 31.22 -0.13
C HIS A 25 10.90 31.51 -0.31
N ARG A 26 11.46 32.62 0.18
CA ARG A 26 12.73 33.19 -0.34
C ARG A 26 12.51 33.86 -1.70
N GLU A 27 11.42 34.60 -1.80
CA GLU A 27 10.92 35.26 -2.99
C GLU A 27 11.88 36.32 -3.54
N ALA A 28 12.79 36.85 -2.71
CA ALA A 28 13.81 37.82 -3.11
C ALA A 28 15.23 37.43 -2.62
N PRO A 29 16.30 37.86 -3.31
CA PRO A 29 17.67 37.53 -2.92
C PRO A 29 18.04 37.88 -1.47
N LEU A 30 17.66 39.05 -0.94
CA LEU A 30 18.05 39.44 0.41
C LEU A 30 17.28 38.69 1.50
N ILE A 31 15.99 38.41 1.27
CA ILE A 31 15.18 37.70 2.26
C ILE A 31 15.52 36.20 2.31
N ALA A 32 16.02 35.64 1.20
CA ALA A 32 16.53 34.27 1.14
C ALA A 32 17.65 33.98 2.16
N ASP A 33 18.42 35.01 2.52
CA ASP A 33 19.50 34.96 3.51
C ASP A 33 19.01 35.26 4.94
N ASP A 34 17.75 35.67 5.14
CA ASP A 34 17.13 35.93 6.45
C ASP A 34 15.79 35.18 6.63
N PRO A 35 15.81 33.83 6.71
CA PRO A 35 14.61 33.00 6.74
C PRO A 35 13.70 33.30 7.95
N VAL A 36 14.22 33.89 9.02
CA VAL A 36 13.41 34.19 10.21
C VAL A 36 12.47 35.39 9.96
N ALA A 37 12.78 36.26 9.00
CA ALA A 37 11.92 37.37 8.58
C ALA A 37 11.06 37.05 7.35
N ASP A 38 11.31 35.92 6.70
CA ASP A 38 10.71 35.55 5.43
C ASP A 38 9.21 35.23 5.63
N ASN A 39 8.35 36.07 5.04
CA ASN A 39 6.90 35.92 5.04
C ASN A 39 6.51 35.05 3.85
N THR A 40 6.08 33.83 4.13
CA THR A 40 5.96 32.81 3.12
C THR A 40 4.60 32.79 2.45
N ASP A 41 3.55 33.05 3.23
CA ASP A 41 2.17 33.08 2.75
C ASP A 41 1.25 33.91 3.63
N LEU A 42 0.25 34.52 3.00
CA LEU A 42 -0.87 35.17 3.67
C LEU A 42 -2.18 34.56 3.18
N TYR A 43 -3.08 34.29 4.12
CA TYR A 43 -4.44 33.81 3.90
C TYR A 43 -5.41 34.74 4.62
N ALA A 44 -6.54 35.05 3.99
CA ALA A 44 -7.60 35.87 4.56
C ALA A 44 -8.95 35.39 4.02
N PHE A 45 -9.78 34.76 4.85
CA PHE A 45 -11.03 34.16 4.39
C PHE A 45 -12.14 34.18 5.46
N LYS A 46 -13.38 34.04 5.00
CA LYS A 46 -14.55 33.90 5.86
C LYS A 46 -14.52 32.56 6.60
N ASP A 47 -14.70 32.56 7.93
CA ASP A 47 -14.76 31.30 8.68
C ASP A 47 -15.96 30.46 8.22
N PRO A 48 -15.77 29.22 7.71
CA PRO A 48 -16.86 28.37 7.26
C PRO A 48 -17.77 27.87 8.38
N ASN A 49 -17.34 27.97 9.65
CA ASN A 49 -18.11 27.53 10.82
C ASN A 49 -18.73 28.70 11.59
N ASP A 50 -18.32 29.94 11.31
CA ASP A 50 -18.83 31.13 11.99
C ASP A 50 -18.86 32.35 11.05
N ALA A 51 -20.06 32.67 10.54
CA ALA A 51 -20.25 33.81 9.65
C ALA A 51 -19.94 35.17 10.32
N GLY A 52 -19.77 35.24 11.64
CA GLY A 52 -19.36 36.44 12.36
C GLY A 52 -17.85 36.70 12.32
N ARG A 53 -17.03 35.83 11.71
CA ARG A 53 -15.57 35.88 11.85
C ARG A 53 -14.80 35.78 10.54
N ILE A 54 -13.63 36.40 10.53
CA ILE A 54 -12.63 36.33 9.46
C ILE A 54 -11.38 35.66 10.01
N ILE A 55 -10.83 34.74 9.23
CA ILE A 55 -9.58 34.07 9.50
C ILE A 55 -8.48 34.78 8.72
N VAL A 56 -7.40 35.17 9.42
CA VAL A 56 -6.18 35.68 8.81
C VAL A 56 -5.01 34.84 9.28
N ILE A 57 -4.20 34.31 8.37
CA ILE A 57 -3.02 33.50 8.69
C ILE A 57 -1.83 34.06 7.92
N ALA A 58 -0.80 34.46 8.63
CA ALA A 58 0.50 34.81 8.04
C ALA A 58 1.53 33.74 8.42
N ASN A 59 2.11 33.09 7.42
CA ASN A 59 3.16 32.11 7.61
C ASN A 59 4.53 32.75 7.46
N TYR A 60 5.48 32.28 8.26
CA TYR A 60 6.86 32.72 8.26
C TYR A 60 7.78 31.52 8.40
N ILE A 61 9.04 31.72 8.05
CA ILE A 61 10.11 30.73 8.20
C ILE A 61 9.88 29.51 7.29
N PRO A 62 10.46 29.51 6.07
CA PRO A 62 10.19 28.47 5.10
C PRO A 62 10.97 27.20 5.33
N PHE A 63 10.48 26.10 4.75
CA PHE A 63 11.21 24.83 4.62
C PHE A 63 11.73 24.25 5.93
N GLU A 64 11.00 24.40 7.03
CA GLU A 64 11.46 23.87 8.30
C GLU A 64 11.44 22.34 8.26
N LEU A 65 12.62 21.74 8.32
CA LEU A 65 12.74 20.30 8.42
C LEU A 65 12.23 19.85 9.79
N PRO A 66 11.29 18.89 9.88
CA PRO A 66 10.78 18.41 11.17
C PRO A 66 11.89 17.89 12.08
N HIS A 67 12.94 17.34 11.49
CA HIS A 67 14.11 16.74 12.13
C HIS A 67 15.33 17.70 12.16
N GLY A 68 15.13 19.00 11.92
CA GLY A 68 16.18 20.02 11.83
C GLY A 68 16.85 20.40 13.16
N GLY A 69 16.86 19.50 14.16
CA GLY A 69 17.55 19.72 15.43
C GLY A 69 19.07 19.82 15.26
N PRO A 70 19.82 20.21 16.33
CA PRO A 70 19.36 20.37 17.71
C PRO A 70 18.70 21.72 18.03
N ASN A 71 18.86 22.72 17.17
CA ASN A 71 18.24 24.05 17.30
C ASN A 71 17.08 24.17 16.31
N TYR A 72 15.86 24.07 16.82
CA TYR A 72 14.66 24.18 16.00
C TYR A 72 14.29 25.65 15.74
N SER A 73 13.69 25.92 14.58
CA SER A 73 13.17 27.23 14.21
C SER A 73 12.12 27.75 15.20
N THR A 74 12.07 29.07 15.34
CA THR A 74 11.03 29.79 16.11
C THR A 74 11.06 31.26 15.72
N PHE A 75 9.95 31.99 15.91
CA PHE A 75 9.87 33.45 15.73
C PHE A 75 11.02 34.21 16.42
N GLY A 76 11.54 35.24 15.75
CA GLY A 76 12.68 36.03 16.20
C GLY A 76 12.36 37.17 17.17
N GLU A 77 13.29 37.46 18.07
CA GLU A 77 13.16 38.54 19.08
C GLU A 77 13.52 39.92 18.49
N ASN A 78 14.36 39.95 17.47
CA ASN A 78 14.77 41.15 16.73
C ASN A 78 13.98 41.32 15.43
N VAL A 79 12.74 40.82 15.41
CA VAL A 79 11.85 40.83 14.26
C VAL A 79 10.52 41.39 14.70
N ARG A 80 10.03 42.37 13.95
CA ARG A 80 8.68 42.88 14.11
C ARG A 80 7.80 42.23 13.07
N TYR A 81 6.89 41.37 13.52
CA TYR A 81 5.89 40.73 12.67
C TYR A 81 4.57 41.49 12.77
N GLU A 82 4.01 41.87 11.63
CA GLU A 82 2.79 42.69 11.60
C GLU A 82 1.79 42.15 10.56
N ILE A 83 0.52 42.13 10.94
CA ILE A 83 -0.61 41.89 10.04
C ILE A 83 -1.41 43.18 9.98
N HIS A 84 -1.58 43.69 8.77
CA HIS A 84 -2.12 45.00 8.47
C HIS A 84 -3.48 44.86 7.81
N VAL A 85 -4.42 45.71 8.20
CA VAL A 85 -5.76 45.77 7.62
C VAL A 85 -6.09 47.20 7.21
N LYS A 86 -6.53 47.32 5.96
CA LYS A 86 -7.07 48.53 5.36
C LYS A 86 -8.58 48.38 5.19
N ASN A 87 -9.38 49.28 5.74
CA ASN A 87 -10.85 49.27 5.63
C ASN A 87 -11.44 50.65 5.31
N GLN A 88 -10.60 51.67 5.18
CA GLN A 88 -10.99 53.04 4.84
C GLN A 88 -10.10 53.63 3.75
N THR A 89 -10.63 54.65 3.07
CA THR A 89 -9.96 55.33 1.95
C THR A 89 -9.44 56.72 2.32
N ALA A 90 -9.76 57.22 3.52
CA ALA A 90 -9.44 58.59 3.95
C ALA A 90 -7.93 58.87 3.99
N ASN A 91 -7.14 57.90 4.45
CA ASN A 91 -5.68 57.95 4.44
C ASN A 91 -5.16 56.76 3.61
N PRO A 92 -4.95 56.91 2.30
CA PRO A 92 -4.72 55.77 1.41
C PRO A 92 -3.39 55.04 1.66
N THR A 93 -2.40 55.68 2.30
CA THR A 93 -1.04 55.15 2.51
C THR A 93 -0.76 54.69 3.95
N VAL A 94 -1.77 54.71 4.83
CA VAL A 94 -1.64 54.33 6.25
C VAL A 94 -2.65 53.24 6.55
N ASP A 95 -2.23 52.14 7.18
CA ASP A 95 -3.14 51.08 7.59
C ASP A 95 -4.13 51.55 8.66
N ASP A 96 -5.34 50.98 8.66
CA ASP A 96 -6.38 51.38 9.61
C ASP A 96 -6.33 50.53 10.89
N ILE A 97 -5.85 49.29 10.78
CA ILE A 97 -5.61 48.38 11.91
C ILE A 97 -4.30 47.62 11.67
N THR A 98 -3.44 47.54 12.68
CA THR A 98 -2.26 46.67 12.65
C THR A 98 -2.23 45.78 13.89
N TYR A 99 -2.07 44.47 13.69
CA TYR A 99 -1.74 43.51 14.74
C TYR A 99 -0.24 43.30 14.74
N ARG A 100 0.45 43.80 15.77
CA ARG A 100 1.89 43.66 15.94
C ARG A 100 2.21 42.57 16.95
N PHE A 101 3.10 41.66 16.56
CA PHE A 101 3.59 40.58 17.41
C PHE A 101 5.06 40.82 17.77
N THR A 102 5.35 40.80 19.06
CA THR A 102 6.72 40.85 19.58
C THR A 102 6.98 39.59 20.38
N PHE A 103 8.02 38.85 20.01
CA PHE A 103 8.36 37.57 20.60
C PHE A 103 9.54 37.70 21.57
N THR A 104 9.54 36.87 22.60
CA THR A 104 10.63 36.76 23.58
C THR A 104 10.93 35.30 23.81
N ARG A 105 12.21 34.96 23.93
CA ARG A 105 12.70 33.60 24.10
C ARG A 105 13.40 33.45 25.45
N ALA A 106 13.25 32.29 26.08
CA ALA A 106 13.97 31.94 27.30
C ALA A 106 14.49 30.50 27.23
N ASN A 107 15.68 30.28 27.76
CA ASN A 107 16.21 28.93 28.00
C ASN A 107 15.89 28.54 29.45
N GLN A 108 15.03 27.54 29.64
CA GLN A 108 14.67 27.07 30.98
C GLN A 108 15.72 26.12 31.59
N ASP A 109 16.53 25.44 30.76
CA ASP A 109 17.64 24.59 31.20
C ASP A 109 18.86 24.80 30.28
N PRO A 110 19.64 25.89 30.47
CA PRO A 110 20.80 26.19 29.62
C PRO A 110 21.97 25.20 29.79
N SER A 111 21.87 24.21 30.70
CA SER A 111 22.93 23.23 30.95
C SER A 111 22.93 22.05 29.95
N THR A 112 21.99 22.01 29.01
CA THR A 112 21.84 20.92 28.04
C THR A 112 21.73 21.40 26.61
N PHE A 113 22.18 20.55 25.68
CA PHE A 113 21.96 20.75 24.24
C PHE A 113 20.56 20.28 23.79
N PHE A 114 19.84 19.51 24.61
CA PHE A 114 18.47 19.11 24.27
C PHE A 114 17.54 20.31 24.36
N ASN A 115 16.69 20.50 23.35
CA ASN A 115 15.70 21.57 23.36
C ASN A 115 14.65 21.36 24.47
N ILE A 116 14.37 20.12 24.87
CA ILE A 116 13.47 19.79 25.97
C ILE A 116 14.08 18.71 26.84
N ARG A 117 14.13 18.94 28.16
CA ARG A 117 14.59 17.97 29.16
C ARG A 117 13.97 18.23 30.53
N LEU A 118 13.56 17.18 31.26
CA LEU A 118 13.13 17.22 32.66
C LEU A 118 12.08 18.31 32.97
N GLY A 119 11.05 18.43 32.12
CA GLY A 119 9.99 19.43 32.27
C GLY A 119 10.36 20.85 31.80
N ALA A 120 11.60 21.09 31.39
CA ALA A 120 12.08 22.38 30.90
C ALA A 120 12.16 22.42 29.36
N GLN A 121 11.85 23.58 28.78
CA GLN A 121 11.98 23.91 27.36
C GLN A 121 13.02 25.02 27.16
N ASN A 122 14.03 24.74 26.35
CA ASN A 122 14.95 25.74 25.81
C ASN A 122 14.35 26.36 24.55
N LEU A 123 14.70 27.61 24.27
CA LEU A 123 14.02 28.43 23.26
C LEU A 123 12.50 28.47 23.49
N LYS A 124 12.07 28.53 24.76
CA LYS A 124 10.65 28.73 25.09
C LYS A 124 10.25 30.13 24.63
N THR A 125 9.32 30.19 23.68
CA THR A 125 8.92 31.44 23.05
C THR A 125 7.54 31.89 23.55
N THR A 126 7.45 33.16 23.93
CA THR A 126 6.20 33.84 24.29
C THR A 126 6.02 35.07 23.41
N TYR A 127 4.82 35.63 23.36
CA TYR A 127 4.53 36.83 22.60
C TYR A 127 3.60 37.81 23.30
N ILE A 128 3.75 39.08 22.95
CA ILE A 128 2.70 40.09 23.10
C ILE A 128 2.05 40.35 21.75
N CYS A 129 0.75 40.61 21.75
CA CYS A 129 0.03 41.10 20.58
C CYS A 129 -0.54 42.49 20.89
N GLU A 130 -0.14 43.47 20.10
CA GLU A 130 -0.65 44.84 20.15
C GLU A 130 -1.57 45.10 18.96
N LYS A 131 -2.74 45.68 19.23
CA LYS A 131 -3.65 46.22 18.21
C LYS A 131 -3.44 47.71 18.12
N ILE A 132 -3.03 48.18 16.95
CA ILE A 132 -2.75 49.58 16.64
C ILE A 132 -3.86 50.07 15.73
N THR A 133 -4.45 51.21 16.09
CA THR A 133 -5.51 51.89 15.34
C THR A 133 -5.24 53.39 15.36
N PRO A 134 -5.98 54.23 14.60
CA PRO A 134 -5.92 55.68 14.75
C PRO A 134 -6.18 56.18 16.18
N GLY A 135 -6.87 55.38 17.02
CA GLY A 135 -7.11 55.69 18.43
C GLY A 135 -5.94 55.38 19.37
N GLY A 136 -4.86 54.78 18.87
CA GLY A 136 -3.67 54.42 19.63
C GLY A 136 -3.36 52.92 19.62
N THR A 137 -2.33 52.54 20.40
CA THR A 137 -1.87 51.16 20.57
C THR A 137 -2.44 50.55 21.84
N THR A 138 -3.01 49.35 21.73
CA THR A 138 -3.52 48.57 22.87
C THR A 138 -2.90 47.19 22.87
N THR A 139 -2.30 46.75 23.98
CA THR A 139 -1.89 45.35 24.16
C THR A 139 -3.13 44.49 24.41
N ILE A 140 -3.46 43.61 23.47
CA ILE A 140 -4.65 42.74 23.54
C ILE A 140 -4.32 41.31 24.01
N VAL A 141 -3.03 40.94 23.95
CA VAL A 141 -2.45 39.74 24.58
C VAL A 141 -1.11 40.13 25.20
N SER A 142 -0.93 39.89 26.51
CA SER A 142 0.29 40.23 27.25
C SER A 142 1.22 39.05 27.53
N SER A 143 0.74 37.82 27.39
CA SER A 143 1.50 36.60 27.74
C SER A 143 1.09 35.40 26.90
N GLY A 144 1.05 35.58 25.57
CA GLY A 144 0.80 34.49 24.63
C GLY A 144 1.97 33.50 24.60
N VAL A 145 1.69 32.23 24.31
CA VAL A 145 2.71 31.16 24.26
C VAL A 145 2.78 30.59 22.85
N VAL A 146 4.00 30.33 22.38
CA VAL A 146 4.25 29.50 21.19
C VAL A 146 4.50 28.07 21.69
N PRO A 147 3.73 27.07 21.25
CA PRO A 147 3.98 25.68 21.65
C PRO A 147 5.36 25.24 21.14
N PRO A 148 6.05 24.30 21.83
CA PRO A 148 7.35 23.80 21.37
C PRO A 148 7.23 23.17 19.98
N ASN A 149 8.35 23.07 19.26
CA ASN A 149 8.40 22.27 18.04
C ASN A 149 8.02 20.80 18.30
N ASN A 150 7.43 20.13 17.32
CA ASN A 150 7.01 18.73 17.45
C ASN A 150 8.21 17.76 17.29
N ILE A 151 9.15 17.82 18.24
CA ILE A 151 10.44 17.12 18.15
C ILE A 151 10.27 15.60 18.05
N GLY A 152 9.39 15.02 18.88
CA GLY A 152 9.12 13.60 18.91
C GLY A 152 8.58 13.11 20.27
N PRO A 153 8.08 11.85 20.35
CA PRO A 153 7.40 11.33 21.53
C PRO A 153 8.21 11.42 22.83
N ARG A 154 9.53 11.24 22.77
CA ARG A 154 10.38 11.29 23.96
C ARG A 154 10.53 12.71 24.53
N SER A 155 10.62 13.71 23.67
CA SER A 155 10.71 15.12 24.09
C SER A 155 9.37 15.64 24.59
N ILE A 156 8.26 15.26 23.94
CA ILE A 156 6.93 15.77 24.29
C ILE A 156 6.30 14.99 25.46
N MET A 157 6.24 13.65 25.37
CA MET A 157 5.51 12.81 26.34
C MET A 157 6.42 12.03 27.28
N GLY A 158 7.70 11.85 26.92
CA GLY A 158 8.63 11.04 27.71
C GLY A 158 8.95 11.67 29.06
N ALA A 159 9.22 10.83 30.07
CA ALA A 159 9.60 11.26 31.42
C ALA A 159 10.90 12.10 31.45
N ALA A 160 11.77 11.93 30.45
CA ALA A 160 12.97 12.75 30.28
C ALA A 160 12.69 14.08 29.55
N GLY A 161 11.52 14.25 28.93
CA GLY A 161 11.08 15.44 28.20
C GLY A 161 10.10 16.29 29.03
N LEU A 162 9.00 16.77 28.43
CA LEU A 162 7.96 17.52 29.16
C LEU A 162 7.07 16.65 30.07
N GLY A 163 7.14 15.32 29.92
CA GLY A 163 6.35 14.39 30.75
C GLY A 163 4.84 14.51 30.57
N LEU A 164 4.38 15.00 29.41
CA LEU A 164 2.96 15.23 29.17
C LEU A 164 2.26 13.92 28.85
N SER A 165 1.14 13.67 29.53
CA SER A 165 0.29 12.49 29.30
C SER A 165 -0.61 12.62 28.07
N THR A 166 -0.61 13.77 27.39
CA THR A 166 -1.49 14.10 26.27
C THR A 166 -0.71 14.30 24.96
N PRO A 167 -1.30 13.98 23.79
CA PRO A 167 -0.67 14.21 22.49
C PRO A 167 -0.27 15.68 22.25
N TYR A 168 0.68 15.90 21.34
CA TYR A 168 1.16 17.24 20.95
C TYR A 168 0.01 18.21 20.58
N GLU A 169 -1.05 17.70 19.97
CA GLU A 169 -2.25 18.46 19.64
C GLU A 169 -2.84 19.24 20.82
N THR A 170 -2.81 18.65 22.02
CA THR A 170 -3.33 19.29 23.23
C THR A 170 -2.47 20.50 23.62
N LEU A 171 -1.14 20.40 23.49
CA LEU A 171 -0.24 21.53 23.74
C LEU A 171 -0.54 22.68 22.79
N ARG A 172 -0.68 22.38 21.50
CA ARG A 172 -0.96 23.37 20.47
C ARG A 172 -2.32 24.01 20.65
N THR A 173 -3.35 23.23 20.97
CA THR A 173 -4.70 23.74 21.24
C THR A 173 -4.71 24.66 22.46
N ASN A 174 -4.01 24.29 23.54
CA ASN A 174 -3.92 25.12 24.75
C ASN A 174 -3.13 26.43 24.54
N ALA A 175 -2.35 26.55 23.46
CA ALA A 175 -1.66 27.79 23.11
C ALA A 175 -2.58 28.80 22.41
N ILE A 176 -3.80 28.41 22.02
CA ILE A 176 -4.79 29.35 21.48
C ILE A 176 -5.20 30.34 22.57
N THR A 177 -4.90 31.61 22.35
CA THR A 177 -5.20 32.70 23.29
C THR A 177 -6.39 33.51 22.80
N THR A 178 -7.36 33.75 23.67
CA THR A 178 -8.43 34.73 23.41
C THR A 178 -7.98 36.10 23.90
N ALA A 179 -7.91 37.06 22.98
CA ALA A 179 -7.52 38.44 23.25
C ALA A 179 -8.64 39.20 23.97
N THR A 180 -8.29 40.29 24.65
CA THR A 180 -9.25 41.13 25.39
C THR A 180 -10.31 41.79 24.50
N SER A 181 -10.02 41.95 23.20
CA SER A 181 -10.94 42.47 22.18
C SER A 181 -11.71 41.37 21.42
N GLY A 182 -11.62 40.11 21.85
CA GLY A 182 -12.42 39.00 21.32
C GLY A 182 -11.80 38.23 20.16
N GLU A 183 -10.62 38.61 19.66
CA GLU A 183 -9.85 37.82 18.70
C GLU A 183 -9.38 36.49 19.33
N ARG A 184 -9.23 35.44 18.54
CA ARG A 184 -8.54 34.20 18.94
C ARG A 184 -7.24 34.10 18.16
N ILE A 185 -6.15 33.82 18.84
CA ILE A 185 -4.79 33.92 18.30
C ILE A 185 -4.03 32.62 18.56
N LEU A 186 -3.36 32.10 17.53
CA LEU A 186 -2.35 31.06 17.67
C LEU A 186 -1.08 31.49 16.93
N CYS A 187 0.05 31.53 17.65
CA CYS A 187 1.37 31.59 17.05
C CYS A 187 2.04 30.24 17.28
N ALA A 188 2.31 29.46 16.23
CA ALA A 188 2.81 28.10 16.39
C ALA A 188 3.54 27.59 15.15
N PRO A 189 4.47 26.62 15.29
CA PRO A 189 4.84 25.77 14.18
C PRO A 189 3.59 25.06 13.62
N ALA A 190 3.55 24.90 12.31
CA ALA A 190 2.50 24.25 11.55
C ALA A 190 3.11 23.49 10.37
N ASP A 191 2.35 22.54 9.83
CA ASP A 191 2.59 22.07 8.47
C ASP A 191 2.41 23.24 7.49
N ASP A 192 3.19 23.27 6.41
CA ASP A 192 3.07 24.31 5.40
C ASP A 192 1.82 24.08 4.54
N PRO A 193 0.81 24.96 4.59
CA PRO A 193 -0.42 24.76 3.84
C PRO A 193 -0.28 25.08 2.35
N PHE A 194 0.81 25.72 1.91
CA PHE A 194 1.02 25.96 0.49
C PHE A 194 1.44 24.67 -0.20
N PHE A 195 0.97 24.49 -1.43
CA PHE A 195 1.30 23.33 -2.23
C PHE A 195 1.54 23.76 -3.66
N ALA A 196 2.67 23.35 -4.20
CA ALA A 196 3.00 23.58 -5.59
C ALA A 196 4.18 22.70 -6.00
N ASP A 197 4.25 22.38 -7.28
CA ASP A 197 5.46 21.80 -7.84
C ASP A 197 6.53 22.88 -8.06
N LEU A 198 7.10 23.38 -6.97
CA LEU A 198 8.02 24.52 -7.01
C LEU A 198 9.24 24.26 -7.91
N GLY A 199 9.78 23.03 -7.85
CA GLY A 199 10.90 22.62 -8.70
C GLY A 199 10.56 22.67 -10.20
N ALA A 200 9.37 22.22 -10.59
CA ALA A 200 8.93 22.28 -11.98
C ALA A 200 8.53 23.69 -12.41
N ILE A 201 7.81 24.43 -11.56
CA ILE A 201 7.34 25.79 -11.85
C ILE A 201 8.52 26.72 -12.13
N PHE A 202 9.56 26.68 -11.28
CA PHE A 202 10.72 27.55 -11.43
C PHE A 202 11.81 26.98 -12.36
N ASP A 203 11.68 25.74 -12.82
CA ASP A 203 12.38 25.22 -14.01
C ASP A 203 11.63 25.61 -15.30
N LEU A 204 11.43 26.93 -15.49
CA LEU A 204 10.71 27.51 -16.63
C LEU A 204 9.34 26.85 -16.90
N ALA A 205 8.58 26.60 -15.84
CA ALA A 205 7.28 25.92 -15.89
C ALA A 205 7.33 24.56 -16.60
N SER A 206 8.37 23.77 -16.35
CA SER A 206 8.51 22.36 -16.75
C SER A 206 7.56 21.44 -15.96
N VAL A 207 6.27 21.81 -15.92
CA VAL A 207 5.21 21.17 -15.15
C VAL A 207 5.14 19.68 -15.53
N ARG A 208 5.39 18.82 -14.54
CA ARG A 208 5.44 17.36 -14.71
C ARG A 208 4.04 16.79 -14.84
N GLY A 209 3.88 15.68 -15.55
CA GLY A 209 2.61 14.92 -15.66
C GLY A 209 1.48 15.61 -16.45
N ALA A 210 1.39 16.95 -16.43
CA ALA A 210 0.44 17.71 -17.23
C ALA A 210 1.03 18.03 -18.61
N THR A 211 0.27 17.77 -19.67
CA THR A 211 0.52 18.25 -21.05
C THR A 211 1.80 17.77 -21.74
N GLY A 212 2.49 16.76 -21.19
CA GLY A 212 3.64 16.10 -21.83
C GLY A 212 4.98 16.24 -21.11
N GLY A 213 5.03 16.88 -19.93
CA GLY A 213 6.21 16.85 -19.07
C GLY A 213 6.44 15.46 -18.49
N GLY A 214 7.64 14.90 -18.69
CA GLY A 214 8.03 13.64 -18.06
C GLY A 214 8.13 13.76 -16.53
N GLY A 215 7.89 12.65 -15.83
CA GLY A 215 7.96 12.60 -14.36
C GLY A 215 6.61 12.80 -13.65
N THR A 216 6.63 12.61 -12.33
CA THR A 216 5.46 12.76 -11.47
C THR A 216 5.46 14.16 -10.85
N PRO A 217 4.34 14.90 -10.86
CA PRO A 217 4.20 16.13 -10.06
C PRO A 217 4.55 15.85 -8.60
N THR A 218 5.30 16.76 -7.99
CA THR A 218 5.70 16.64 -6.57
C THR A 218 5.52 17.97 -5.90
N ASP A 219 4.78 17.99 -4.81
CA ASP A 219 4.69 19.15 -3.93
C ASP A 219 6.05 19.42 -3.26
N GLY A 220 6.62 20.59 -3.53
CA GLY A 220 7.92 21.01 -3.00
C GLY A 220 7.91 21.35 -1.51
N LEU A 221 6.73 21.55 -0.93
CA LEU A 221 6.56 21.87 0.50
C LEU A 221 6.02 20.70 1.31
N ALA A 222 5.65 19.61 0.65
CA ALA A 222 5.21 18.40 1.32
C ALA A 222 6.20 17.99 2.42
N ARG A 223 5.63 17.69 3.60
CA ARG A 223 6.37 17.25 4.80
C ARG A 223 7.36 18.27 5.35
N LYS A 224 7.21 19.55 5.00
CA LYS A 224 7.93 20.67 5.62
C LYS A 224 7.01 21.37 6.60
N ASN A 225 7.60 22.03 7.59
CA ASN A 225 6.89 22.91 8.50
C ASN A 225 7.16 24.37 8.15
N CYS A 226 6.31 25.25 8.66
CA CYS A 226 6.51 26.69 8.77
C CYS A 226 6.07 27.16 10.17
N HIS A 227 6.21 28.44 10.47
CA HIS A 227 5.61 29.08 11.64
C HIS A 227 4.45 29.98 11.25
N SER A 228 3.26 29.72 11.78
CA SER A 228 2.04 30.47 11.48
C SER A 228 1.66 31.42 12.61
N ILE A 229 1.25 32.64 12.25
CA ILE A 229 0.46 33.56 13.06
C ILE A 229 -0.98 33.52 12.54
N ALA A 230 -1.86 32.80 13.25
CA ALA A 230 -3.27 32.62 12.90
C ALA A 230 -4.19 33.43 13.82
N LEU A 231 -5.08 34.21 13.21
CA LEU A 231 -6.07 35.08 13.85
C LEU A 231 -7.47 34.69 13.42
N SER A 232 -8.40 34.57 14.37
CA SER A 232 -9.85 34.56 14.12
C SER A 232 -10.45 35.82 14.71
N ILE A 233 -10.89 36.73 13.85
CA ILE A 233 -11.23 38.12 14.18
C ILE A 233 -12.74 38.31 13.99
N PRO A 234 -13.46 38.90 14.97
CA PRO A 234 -14.85 39.31 14.76
C PRO A 234 -14.99 40.31 13.60
N VAL A 235 -16.03 40.19 12.77
CA VAL A 235 -16.26 41.09 11.63
C VAL A 235 -16.36 42.54 12.09
N GLU A 236 -17.04 42.80 13.20
CA GLU A 236 -17.19 44.13 13.79
C GLU A 236 -15.86 44.77 14.22
N ASN A 237 -14.81 43.97 14.48
CA ASN A 237 -13.48 44.48 14.79
C ASN A 237 -12.71 44.92 13.54
N LEU A 238 -13.16 44.50 12.34
CA LEU A 238 -12.57 44.84 11.04
C LEU A 238 -13.44 45.81 10.25
N GLN A 239 -14.74 45.84 10.52
CA GLN A 239 -15.69 46.73 9.87
C GLN A 239 -15.49 48.17 10.37
N LYS A 240 -15.31 49.11 9.45
CA LYS A 240 -14.88 50.50 9.73
C LYS A 240 -15.79 51.30 10.69
N SER A 241 -17.03 50.87 10.89
CA SER A 241 -18.02 51.47 11.81
C SER A 241 -18.52 50.49 12.87
N GLY A 242 -17.87 49.34 13.05
CA GLY A 242 -18.26 48.33 14.05
C GLY A 242 -19.53 47.55 13.72
N LYS A 243 -19.97 47.50 12.45
CA LYS A 243 -21.17 46.75 12.08
C LYS A 243 -20.94 45.23 12.12
N THR A 244 -21.98 44.52 12.57
CA THR A 244 -22.04 43.05 12.52
C THR A 244 -22.38 42.56 11.12
N ILE A 245 -22.03 41.31 10.79
CA ILE A 245 -22.32 40.71 9.48
C ILE A 245 -23.82 40.73 9.10
N GLY A 246 -24.73 40.64 10.08
CA GLY A 246 -26.17 40.68 9.84
C GLY A 246 -26.70 42.03 9.35
N GLN A 247 -25.87 43.08 9.40
CA GLN A 247 -26.19 44.42 8.92
C GLN A 247 -25.66 44.68 7.49
N ALA A 248 -25.08 43.68 6.83
CA ALA A 248 -24.69 43.78 5.43
C ALA A 248 -25.93 43.85 4.52
N ALA A 249 -25.95 44.77 3.56
CA ALA A 249 -27.08 44.96 2.66
C ALA A 249 -27.27 43.76 1.72
N ASN A 250 -26.18 43.15 1.28
CA ASN A 250 -26.13 41.92 0.49
C ASN A 250 -24.67 41.41 0.43
N ILE A 251 -24.44 40.31 -0.29
CA ILE A 251 -23.13 39.67 -0.42
C ILE A 251 -22.07 40.51 -1.17
N LEU A 252 -22.46 41.61 -1.83
CA LEU A 252 -21.58 42.54 -2.52
C LEU A 252 -21.49 43.91 -1.83
N ASP A 253 -21.90 44.00 -0.55
CA ASP A 253 -21.88 45.27 0.19
C ASP A 253 -20.45 45.84 0.28
N SER A 254 -20.26 47.06 -0.20
CA SER A 254 -18.97 47.74 -0.20
C SER A 254 -18.52 48.20 1.20
N ASP A 255 -19.42 48.20 2.18
CA ASP A 255 -19.12 48.57 3.57
C ASP A 255 -18.34 47.50 4.34
N TYR A 256 -18.17 46.31 3.74
CA TYR A 256 -17.54 45.11 4.33
C TYR A 256 -16.25 44.69 3.62
N ILE A 257 -15.68 45.56 2.78
CA ILE A 257 -14.45 45.27 2.06
C ILE A 257 -13.24 45.68 2.89
N ILE A 258 -12.27 44.78 3.00
CA ILE A 258 -10.97 45.02 3.63
C ILE A 258 -9.82 44.62 2.69
N GLY A 259 -8.69 45.30 2.81
CA GLY A 259 -7.39 44.86 2.32
C GLY A 259 -6.56 44.28 3.47
N VAL A 260 -5.89 43.15 3.25
CA VAL A 260 -5.06 42.49 4.26
C VAL A 260 -3.68 42.23 3.66
N TRP A 261 -2.63 42.55 4.41
CA TRP A 261 -1.25 42.23 4.06
C TRP A 261 -0.44 41.96 5.34
N ALA A 262 0.70 41.28 5.22
CA ALA A 262 1.58 40.98 6.35
C ALA A 262 3.01 41.41 6.05
N SER A 263 3.77 41.73 7.09
CA SER A 263 5.14 42.23 6.96
C SER A 263 6.07 41.71 8.05
N ALA A 264 7.36 41.76 7.76
CA ALA A 264 8.42 41.61 8.75
C ALA A 264 9.41 42.77 8.64
N SER A 265 9.78 43.33 9.78
CA SER A 265 10.78 44.39 9.87
C SER A 265 11.97 44.01 10.77
N ARG A 266 13.14 44.56 10.46
CA ARG A 266 14.40 44.46 11.22
C ARG A 266 14.85 45.83 11.73
N PRO A 267 15.59 45.92 12.84
CA PRO A 267 16.29 47.15 13.20
C PRO A 267 17.33 47.50 12.12
N ALA A 268 17.47 48.79 11.80
CA ALA A 268 18.33 49.27 10.72
C ALA A 268 19.83 48.97 10.89
N MET A 269 20.30 48.71 12.11
CA MET A 269 21.69 48.39 12.39
C MET A 269 21.81 47.15 13.27
N GLN A 270 22.67 46.22 12.86
CA GLN A 270 23.17 45.14 13.68
C GLN A 270 24.70 45.29 13.84
N THR A 271 25.16 45.36 15.08
CA THR A 271 26.59 45.37 15.41
C THR A 271 26.98 44.01 15.96
N LEU A 272 27.85 43.30 15.24
CA LEU A 272 28.42 42.03 15.67
C LEU A 272 29.55 42.29 16.67
N SER A 273 29.68 41.42 17.67
CA SER A 273 30.75 41.45 18.68
C SER A 273 31.43 40.09 18.75
N SER A 274 32.73 40.08 19.08
CA SER A 274 33.48 38.85 19.32
C SER A 274 33.25 38.27 20.73
N THR A 275 32.66 39.04 21.64
CA THR A 275 32.52 38.68 23.07
C THR A 275 31.11 38.84 23.62
N ALA A 276 30.18 39.41 22.85
CA ALA A 276 28.79 39.64 23.25
C ALA A 276 27.82 39.25 22.15
N ASN A 277 26.56 39.05 22.50
CA ASN A 277 25.49 38.85 21.53
C ASN A 277 25.38 40.08 20.59
N PRO A 278 24.95 39.89 19.33
CA PRO A 278 24.71 40.99 18.41
C PRO A 278 23.80 42.06 19.02
N LEU A 279 24.23 43.33 18.92
CA LEU A 279 23.41 44.47 19.33
C LEU A 279 22.60 44.95 18.12
N ASN A 280 21.27 45.00 18.26
CA ASN A 280 20.38 45.54 17.23
C ASN A 280 19.87 46.92 17.68
N SER A 281 19.90 47.91 16.78
CA SER A 281 19.50 49.29 17.08
C SER A 281 19.01 50.05 15.83
N GLY A 282 18.52 51.27 16.03
CA GLY A 282 18.00 52.12 14.95
C GLY A 282 16.50 51.94 14.69
N ALA A 283 16.00 52.61 13.65
CA ALA A 283 14.60 52.50 13.22
C ALA A 283 14.29 51.10 12.68
N TRP A 284 13.02 50.71 12.70
CA TRP A 284 12.55 49.48 12.07
C TRP A 284 12.43 49.69 10.56
N VAL A 285 12.97 48.76 9.79
CA VAL A 285 12.97 48.74 8.33
C VAL A 285 12.28 47.47 7.88
N GLN A 286 11.27 47.60 7.02
CA GLN A 286 10.58 46.47 6.41
C GLN A 286 11.55 45.73 5.48
N VAL A 287 11.62 44.40 5.62
CA VAL A 287 12.51 43.55 4.82
C VAL A 287 11.76 42.45 4.07
N SER A 288 10.53 42.16 4.47
CA SER A 288 9.62 41.25 3.76
C SER A 288 8.19 41.73 3.93
N ARG A 289 7.37 41.47 2.91
CA ARG A 289 5.93 41.65 2.97
C ARG A 289 5.23 40.70 2.01
N LEU A 290 3.94 40.49 2.26
CA LEU A 290 3.10 39.72 1.37
C LEU A 290 1.65 40.20 1.48
N GLY A 291 1.07 40.58 0.34
CA GLY A 291 -0.35 40.84 0.16
C GLY A 291 -0.94 39.72 -0.69
N MET A 292 -1.04 39.96 -1.99
CA MET A 292 -1.42 38.96 -2.98
C MET A 292 -0.29 37.94 -3.17
N PRO A 293 -0.60 36.63 -3.18
CA PRO A 293 0.39 35.59 -3.43
C PRO A 293 1.07 35.79 -4.78
N LEU A 294 2.29 35.27 -4.92
CA LEU A 294 3.05 35.18 -6.17
C LEU A 294 3.35 36.52 -6.89
N THR A 295 2.95 37.67 -6.33
CA THR A 295 3.27 38.99 -6.87
C THR A 295 4.78 39.18 -7.00
N ASN A 296 5.54 38.84 -5.97
CA ASN A 296 6.98 39.00 -6.03
C ASN A 296 7.65 37.87 -6.83
N GLU A 297 7.02 36.72 -6.89
CA GLU A 297 7.52 35.47 -7.44
C GLU A 297 7.47 35.48 -8.98
N VAL A 298 6.33 35.85 -9.56
CA VAL A 298 6.06 35.71 -11.01
C VAL A 298 5.68 37.01 -11.73
N ILE A 299 5.28 38.07 -11.02
CA ILE A 299 5.00 39.38 -11.64
C ILE A 299 6.26 40.26 -11.69
N ASN A 300 6.98 40.36 -10.57
CA ASN A 300 8.17 41.18 -10.46
C ASN A 300 9.42 40.45 -11.01
N PRO A 301 10.26 41.10 -11.84
CA PRO A 301 11.55 40.53 -12.25
C PRO A 301 12.54 40.52 -11.08
N ILE A 302 13.49 39.57 -11.09
CA ILE A 302 14.44 39.32 -10.00
C ILE A 302 15.12 40.59 -9.45
N GLY A 303 15.53 41.52 -10.32
CA GLY A 303 16.21 42.76 -9.94
C GLY A 303 15.35 43.79 -9.18
N SER A 304 14.04 43.59 -9.11
CA SER A 304 13.11 44.50 -8.42
C SER A 304 12.49 43.90 -7.16
N LYS A 305 12.77 42.62 -6.86
CA LYS A 305 12.07 41.89 -5.79
C LYS A 305 12.38 42.41 -4.39
N ASP A 306 13.65 42.72 -4.11
CA ASP A 306 14.05 43.31 -2.83
C ASP A 306 13.46 44.73 -2.64
N ALA A 307 13.43 45.52 -3.72
CA ALA A 307 12.86 46.86 -3.70
C ALA A 307 11.35 46.86 -3.46
N TRP A 308 10.65 45.81 -3.91
CA TRP A 308 9.24 45.58 -3.62
C TRP A 308 9.05 45.18 -2.14
N ASN A 309 9.87 44.25 -1.62
CA ASN A 309 9.84 43.81 -0.23
C ASN A 309 10.09 44.93 0.78
N ALA A 310 10.96 45.88 0.44
CA ALA A 310 11.32 47.00 1.31
C ALA A 310 10.29 48.15 1.36
N ARG A 311 9.16 48.05 0.65
CA ARG A 311 8.15 49.13 0.55
C ARG A 311 6.80 48.69 1.07
N THR A 312 6.09 49.62 1.71
CA THR A 312 4.73 49.41 2.21
C THR A 312 3.70 49.61 1.09
N PRO A 313 2.60 48.84 1.07
CA PRO A 313 1.46 49.11 0.20
C PRO A 313 0.96 50.56 0.26
N GLY A 314 0.75 51.17 -0.90
CA GLY A 314 0.43 52.60 -1.07
C GLY A 314 1.65 53.50 -1.30
N ASN A 315 2.87 52.98 -1.07
CA ASN A 315 4.14 53.69 -1.29
C ASN A 315 5.08 52.89 -2.23
N GLU A 316 4.52 52.03 -3.09
CA GLU A 316 5.27 51.26 -4.08
C GLU A 316 5.96 52.15 -5.12
N ALA A 317 7.03 51.62 -5.74
CA ALA A 317 7.67 52.29 -6.86
C ALA A 317 6.79 52.18 -8.12
N ALA A 318 6.77 53.23 -8.96
CA ALA A 318 6.04 53.20 -10.23
C ALA A 318 6.45 52.03 -11.15
N ALA A 319 7.71 51.58 -11.07
CA ALA A 319 8.18 50.42 -11.82
C ALA A 319 7.45 49.12 -11.45
N THR A 320 7.24 48.86 -10.16
CA THR A 320 6.55 47.65 -9.69
C THR A 320 5.05 47.67 -10.03
N ASP A 321 4.42 48.86 -10.02
CA ASP A 321 3.03 49.01 -10.52
C ASP A 321 2.93 48.76 -12.03
N GLY A 322 3.97 49.12 -12.79
CA GLY A 322 4.06 48.86 -14.23
C GLY A 322 4.05 47.37 -14.59
N TYR A 323 4.68 46.51 -13.77
CA TYR A 323 4.71 45.06 -14.01
C TYR A 323 3.33 44.41 -13.92
N LEU A 324 2.38 44.96 -13.16
CA LEU A 324 1.01 44.45 -13.16
C LEU A 324 0.28 44.67 -14.49
N SER A 325 0.69 45.67 -15.26
CA SER A 325 0.11 45.95 -16.58
C SER A 325 0.80 45.18 -17.72
N ASN A 326 2.02 44.71 -17.47
CA ASN A 326 2.83 43.87 -18.35
C ASN A 326 3.61 42.83 -17.52
N PRO A 327 2.95 41.80 -16.99
CA PRO A 327 3.59 40.85 -16.08
C PRO A 327 4.63 40.02 -16.82
N GLU A 328 5.76 39.70 -16.17
CA GLU A 328 6.83 38.90 -16.80
C GLU A 328 6.31 37.52 -17.24
N LEU A 329 5.49 36.88 -16.40
CA LEU A 329 4.89 35.57 -16.67
C LEU A 329 4.10 35.51 -17.99
N SER A 330 3.48 36.61 -18.44
CA SER A 330 2.69 36.61 -19.67
C SER A 330 3.55 36.46 -20.94
N LEU A 331 4.85 36.81 -20.89
CA LEU A 331 5.76 36.63 -22.01
C LEU A 331 5.88 35.15 -22.40
N TYR A 332 5.71 34.24 -21.44
CA TYR A 332 5.78 32.78 -21.61
C TYR A 332 4.45 32.15 -22.02
N MET A 333 3.38 32.94 -22.14
CA MET A 333 2.06 32.51 -22.63
C MET A 333 1.62 33.26 -23.89
N ALA A 334 2.35 34.28 -24.31
CA ALA A 334 2.12 35.01 -25.54
C ALA A 334 2.79 34.30 -26.74
N ASP A 335 2.07 34.20 -27.85
CA ASP A 335 2.61 33.67 -29.11
C ASP A 335 3.55 34.68 -29.77
N ASN A 336 4.83 34.34 -29.89
CA ASN A 336 5.82 35.08 -30.66
C ASN A 336 5.59 34.97 -32.17
N VAL A 337 5.15 33.79 -32.62
CA VAL A 337 4.74 33.50 -33.99
C VAL A 337 3.25 33.13 -33.97
N PRO A 338 2.38 33.77 -34.76
CA PRO A 338 0.94 33.49 -34.70
C PRO A 338 0.59 32.02 -34.87
N MET A 339 -0.14 31.45 -33.89
CA MET A 339 -0.67 30.09 -33.92
C MET A 339 -2.16 30.10 -33.56
N ASN A 340 -2.88 29.03 -33.93
CA ASN A 340 -4.28 28.80 -33.51
C ASN A 340 -5.22 30.00 -33.71
N GLY A 341 -5.00 30.81 -34.76
CA GLY A 341 -5.82 31.97 -35.06
C GLY A 341 -5.35 33.29 -34.43
N ALA A 342 -4.25 33.32 -33.67
CA ALA A 342 -3.68 34.54 -33.09
C ALA A 342 -3.29 35.59 -34.16
N ALA A 343 -3.19 36.86 -33.74
CA ALA A 343 -2.72 37.97 -34.56
C ALA A 343 -1.18 38.05 -34.59
N PRO A 344 -0.58 38.65 -35.63
CA PRO A 344 0.81 39.11 -35.58
C PRO A 344 1.07 39.95 -34.32
N LYS A 345 2.29 39.86 -33.76
CA LYS A 345 2.67 40.70 -32.62
C LYS A 345 2.65 42.19 -32.97
N ALA A 346 2.27 43.02 -32.00
CA ALA A 346 2.09 44.46 -32.20
C ALA A 346 3.36 45.20 -32.68
N SER A 347 4.55 44.70 -32.33
CA SER A 347 5.83 45.20 -32.81
C SER A 347 6.83 44.07 -33.03
N ALA A 348 7.67 44.19 -34.06
CA ALA A 348 8.76 43.26 -34.34
C ALA A 348 9.82 43.21 -33.22
N SER A 349 9.95 44.29 -32.43
CA SER A 349 10.91 44.41 -31.32
C SER A 349 10.51 43.66 -30.06
N LEU A 350 9.23 43.27 -29.92
CA LEU A 350 8.76 42.48 -28.80
C LEU A 350 9.16 41.02 -29.00
N THR A 351 9.62 40.37 -27.94
CA THR A 351 9.95 38.95 -27.93
C THR A 351 9.06 38.26 -26.92
N TYR A 352 8.37 37.20 -27.37
CA TYR A 352 7.62 36.31 -26.51
C TYR A 352 8.23 34.91 -26.55
N TYR A 353 7.89 34.09 -25.57
CA TYR A 353 8.49 32.77 -25.34
C TYR A 353 7.45 31.64 -25.30
N GLY A 354 6.19 31.91 -25.63
CA GLY A 354 5.10 30.93 -25.49
C GLY A 354 5.32 29.62 -26.24
N GLU A 355 6.05 29.66 -27.35
CA GLU A 355 6.45 28.48 -28.12
C GLU A 355 7.63 27.71 -27.51
N ALA A 356 8.48 28.41 -26.75
CA ALA A 356 9.67 27.84 -26.14
C ALA A 356 9.36 27.05 -24.86
N ILE A 357 8.16 27.23 -24.29
CA ILE A 357 7.70 26.55 -23.07
C ILE A 357 6.51 25.61 -23.42
N PRO A 358 6.76 24.35 -23.84
CA PRO A 358 5.72 23.44 -24.29
C PRO A 358 4.62 23.19 -23.26
N ASN A 359 4.98 23.14 -21.97
CA ASN A 359 4.08 22.84 -20.87
C ASN A 359 3.12 23.99 -20.53
N LEU A 360 3.37 25.19 -21.07
CA LEU A 360 2.42 26.31 -21.02
C LEU A 360 1.61 26.44 -22.31
N LYS A 361 1.76 25.53 -23.28
CA LYS A 361 1.05 25.59 -24.57
C LYS A 361 -0.48 25.74 -24.47
N PRO A 362 -1.19 25.09 -23.53
CA PRO A 362 -2.63 25.28 -23.36
C PRO A 362 -3.02 26.69 -22.89
N LEU A 363 -2.08 27.43 -22.31
CA LEU A 363 -2.26 28.77 -21.79
C LEU A 363 -1.80 29.77 -22.86
N ARG A 364 -2.75 30.45 -23.50
CA ARG A 364 -2.50 31.48 -24.50
C ARG A 364 -3.20 32.77 -24.15
N ILE A 365 -2.69 33.90 -24.61
CA ILE A 365 -3.26 35.21 -24.33
C ILE A 365 -4.03 35.70 -25.56
N GLN A 366 -5.23 36.24 -25.34
CA GLN A 366 -6.08 36.74 -26.42
C GLN A 366 -5.38 37.88 -27.20
N SER A 367 -5.38 37.77 -28.53
CA SER A 367 -4.83 38.76 -29.44
C SER A 367 -5.86 39.36 -30.39
N LYS A 368 -7.07 38.79 -30.44
CA LYS A 368 -8.20 39.18 -31.31
C LYS A 368 -9.53 39.17 -30.58
N SER A 369 -9.52 39.45 -29.28
CA SER A 369 -10.75 39.39 -28.49
C SER A 369 -11.80 40.35 -29.08
N LEU A 370 -13.00 39.84 -29.36
CA LEU A 370 -14.11 40.57 -29.99
C LEU A 370 -13.84 41.08 -31.42
N ALA A 371 -12.90 40.47 -32.15
CA ALA A 371 -12.71 40.78 -33.57
C ALA A 371 -14.01 40.59 -34.38
N GLY A 372 -14.27 41.50 -35.32
CA GLY A 372 -15.46 41.48 -36.17
C GLY A 372 -16.77 41.94 -35.53
N LEU A 373 -16.80 42.23 -34.22
CA LEU A 373 -18.00 42.71 -33.53
C LEU A 373 -18.20 44.23 -33.59
N PHE A 374 -17.15 44.98 -33.91
CA PHE A 374 -17.21 46.44 -33.98
C PHE A 374 -17.28 46.93 -35.44
N PRO A 375 -18.07 47.98 -35.74
CA PRO A 375 -18.08 48.60 -37.06
C PRO A 375 -16.68 49.10 -37.46
N ALA A 376 -16.32 49.02 -38.74
CA ALA A 376 -15.03 49.49 -39.24
C ALA A 376 -14.74 50.97 -38.91
N SER A 377 -15.79 51.78 -38.74
CA SER A 377 -15.68 53.19 -38.33
C SER A 377 -15.10 53.41 -36.93
N THR A 378 -15.07 52.36 -36.09
CA THR A 378 -14.49 52.43 -34.74
C THR A 378 -12.99 52.19 -34.70
N GLY A 379 -12.40 51.63 -35.78
CA GLY A 379 -11.00 51.18 -35.78
C GLY A 379 -10.73 49.91 -34.96
N LEU A 380 -11.77 49.26 -34.43
CA LEU A 380 -11.68 48.07 -33.56
C LEU A 380 -12.06 46.76 -34.28
N GLN A 381 -12.08 46.76 -35.62
CA GLN A 381 -12.50 45.59 -36.40
C GLN A 381 -11.62 44.34 -36.17
N ASN A 382 -10.37 44.55 -35.75
CA ASN A 382 -9.41 43.48 -35.46
C ASN A 382 -9.49 42.98 -34.00
N GLY A 383 -10.39 43.54 -33.19
CA GLY A 383 -10.52 43.19 -31.77
C GLY A 383 -9.43 43.81 -30.88
N PHE A 384 -9.30 43.25 -29.68
CA PHE A 384 -8.36 43.69 -28.66
C PHE A 384 -7.24 42.66 -28.43
N ASP A 385 -6.01 43.17 -28.32
CA ASP A 385 -4.81 42.38 -28.06
C ASP A 385 -4.29 42.62 -26.64
N PHE A 386 -4.24 41.55 -25.85
CA PHE A 386 -3.88 41.59 -24.43
C PHE A 386 -2.43 41.15 -24.14
N ARG A 387 -1.63 40.86 -25.17
CA ARG A 387 -0.20 40.48 -25.01
C ARG A 387 0.64 41.70 -24.61
N ASN A 388 1.65 41.51 -23.77
CA ASN A 388 2.50 42.61 -23.25
C ASN A 388 2.94 43.60 -24.34
N GLY A 389 2.82 44.90 -24.06
CA GLY A 389 3.14 45.96 -25.02
C GLY A 389 2.06 46.26 -26.05
N ALA A 390 0.98 45.47 -26.13
CA ALA A 390 -0.18 45.77 -26.98
C ALA A 390 -1.12 46.85 -26.37
N PRO A 391 -2.06 47.42 -27.14
CA PRO A 391 -2.98 48.43 -26.62
C PRO A 391 -4.02 47.93 -25.60
N GLY A 392 -4.36 46.64 -25.58
CA GLY A 392 -5.49 46.13 -24.79
C GLY A 392 -6.77 46.92 -25.04
N LEU A 393 -7.46 47.33 -23.97
CA LEU A 393 -8.67 48.14 -24.04
C LEU A 393 -8.43 49.66 -24.07
N ALA A 394 -7.17 50.13 -24.08
CA ALA A 394 -6.87 51.58 -24.09
C ALA A 394 -7.64 52.40 -25.15
N PRO A 395 -7.89 51.88 -26.38
CA PRO A 395 -8.69 52.61 -27.38
C PRO A 395 -10.14 52.94 -26.98
N LEU A 396 -10.68 52.28 -25.94
CA LEU A 396 -12.02 52.59 -25.41
C LEU A 396 -12.04 53.83 -24.53
N TYR A 397 -10.89 54.43 -24.22
CA TYR A 397 -10.82 55.60 -23.37
C TYR A 397 -11.52 56.80 -24.02
N SER A 398 -12.38 57.46 -23.23
CA SER A 398 -13.05 58.68 -23.63
C SER A 398 -13.23 59.58 -22.41
N ALA A 399 -12.85 60.85 -22.54
CA ALA A 399 -12.99 61.84 -21.46
C ALA A 399 -14.46 62.12 -21.11
N THR A 400 -15.39 61.90 -22.04
CA THR A 400 -16.83 62.19 -21.90
C THR A 400 -17.74 60.97 -22.14
N GLY A 401 -17.17 59.83 -22.54
CA GLY A 401 -17.90 58.59 -22.82
C GLY A 401 -17.92 57.62 -21.64
N ASN A 402 -18.46 56.41 -21.87
CA ASN A 402 -18.50 55.28 -20.93
C ASN A 402 -19.22 55.56 -19.58
N THR A 403 -20.01 56.63 -19.49
CA THR A 403 -20.74 57.03 -18.27
C THR A 403 -21.55 55.87 -17.69
N GLY A 404 -21.44 55.67 -16.37
CA GLY A 404 -22.09 54.55 -15.66
C GLY A 404 -21.32 53.23 -15.68
N THR A 405 -20.09 53.23 -16.21
CA THR A 405 -19.17 52.08 -16.18
C THR A 405 -17.88 52.43 -15.43
N ALA A 406 -17.12 51.42 -15.03
CA ALA A 406 -15.78 51.57 -14.47
C ALA A 406 -14.80 52.25 -15.45
N PHE A 407 -15.09 52.23 -16.75
CA PHE A 407 -14.27 52.85 -17.80
C PHE A 407 -14.62 54.33 -18.07
N ALA A 408 -15.61 54.90 -17.38
CA ALA A 408 -15.82 56.35 -17.40
C ALA A 408 -14.59 57.07 -16.84
N SER A 409 -14.31 58.28 -17.29
CA SER A 409 -13.27 59.12 -16.69
C SER A 409 -13.55 59.39 -15.21
N ALA A 410 -12.51 59.71 -14.44
CA ALA A 410 -12.64 60.08 -13.03
C ALA A 410 -13.60 61.25 -12.83
N ALA A 411 -13.60 62.22 -13.75
CA ALA A 411 -14.54 63.34 -13.77
C ALA A 411 -16.02 62.91 -13.91
N ASN A 412 -16.26 61.73 -14.49
CA ASN A 412 -17.58 61.14 -14.67
C ASN A 412 -17.85 59.98 -13.68
N GLY A 413 -17.08 59.90 -12.60
CA GLY A 413 -17.27 58.92 -11.52
C GLY A 413 -16.77 57.50 -11.82
N GLY A 414 -15.93 57.31 -12.85
CA GLY A 414 -15.28 56.04 -13.15
C GLY A 414 -13.77 56.04 -12.85
N PHE A 415 -13.06 55.10 -13.46
CA PHE A 415 -11.62 54.85 -13.27
C PHE A 415 -10.87 54.72 -14.61
N GLY A 416 -11.41 55.32 -15.68
CA GLY A 416 -10.93 55.15 -17.06
C GLY A 416 -9.47 55.55 -17.26
N GLU A 417 -8.98 56.57 -16.58
CA GLU A 417 -7.57 56.99 -16.64
C GLU A 417 -6.63 55.89 -16.13
N TYR A 418 -7.03 55.17 -15.08
CA TYR A 418 -6.25 54.08 -14.49
C TYR A 418 -6.40 52.77 -15.26
N LEU A 419 -7.64 52.39 -15.59
CA LEU A 419 -7.95 51.10 -16.23
C LEU A 419 -7.60 51.11 -17.73
N LEU A 420 -7.77 52.24 -18.42
CA LEU A 420 -7.53 52.37 -19.86
C LEU A 420 -6.27 53.19 -20.17
N ASN A 421 -5.41 53.39 -19.17
CA ASN A 421 -4.12 54.06 -19.29
C ASN A 421 -4.19 55.42 -20.00
N ASN A 422 -5.25 56.20 -19.72
CA ASN A 422 -5.52 57.49 -20.39
C ASN A 422 -5.44 57.42 -21.94
N GLY A 423 -5.86 56.28 -22.51
CA GLY A 423 -5.84 56.00 -23.95
C GLY A 423 -4.46 55.61 -24.52
N GLN A 424 -3.43 55.49 -23.68
CA GLN A 424 -2.07 55.14 -24.13
C GLN A 424 -1.91 53.63 -24.27
N ALA A 425 -1.32 53.20 -25.38
CA ALA A 425 -1.01 51.79 -25.63
C ALA A 425 0.12 51.26 -24.73
N GLY A 426 0.29 49.94 -24.71
CA GLY A 426 1.43 49.29 -24.05
C GLY A 426 1.18 48.80 -22.63
N SER A 427 -0.06 48.89 -22.12
CA SER A 427 -0.45 48.41 -20.79
C SER A 427 -1.73 47.56 -20.87
N PRO A 428 -1.70 46.43 -21.60
CA PRO A 428 -2.91 45.68 -21.92
C PRO A 428 -3.60 45.08 -20.69
N ARG A 429 -2.83 44.76 -19.63
CA ARG A 429 -3.34 44.10 -18.42
C ARG A 429 -3.76 45.09 -17.33
N SER A 430 -3.86 46.38 -17.66
CA SER A 430 -4.38 47.42 -16.75
C SER A 430 -5.86 47.25 -16.41
N VAL A 431 -6.58 46.40 -17.15
CA VAL A 431 -8.02 46.16 -16.96
C VAL A 431 -8.36 44.89 -16.20
N ASP A 432 -7.41 43.98 -15.99
CA ASP A 432 -7.65 42.71 -15.30
C ASP A 432 -6.64 42.42 -14.20
N ILE A 433 -5.35 42.23 -14.53
CA ILE A 433 -4.30 41.89 -13.55
C ILE A 433 -4.00 43.07 -12.63
N LYS A 434 -3.88 44.28 -13.18
CA LYS A 434 -3.62 45.47 -12.37
C LYS A 434 -4.68 45.72 -11.30
N PRO A 435 -5.98 45.86 -11.63
CA PRO A 435 -6.99 46.13 -10.61
C PRO A 435 -7.15 44.98 -9.64
N ILE A 436 -7.08 43.72 -10.07
CA ILE A 436 -7.30 42.58 -9.16
C ILE A 436 -6.22 42.45 -8.08
N PHE A 437 -4.96 42.78 -8.40
CA PHE A 437 -3.85 42.78 -7.45
C PHE A 437 -3.73 44.10 -6.66
N HIS A 438 -4.11 45.23 -7.26
CA HIS A 438 -3.75 46.54 -6.71
C HIS A 438 -4.90 47.27 -6.01
N THR A 439 -6.15 47.09 -6.45
CA THR A 439 -7.34 47.81 -5.90
C THR A 439 -8.51 46.90 -5.52
N GLY A 440 -8.50 45.65 -6.00
CA GLY A 440 -9.70 44.83 -6.10
C GLY A 440 -10.56 45.22 -7.30
N VAL A 441 -11.66 44.49 -7.47
CA VAL A 441 -12.56 44.58 -8.63
C VAL A 441 -13.95 45.07 -8.17
N PRO A 442 -14.48 46.16 -8.75
CA PRO A 442 -15.79 46.67 -8.38
C PRO A 442 -16.90 45.88 -9.08
N ASN A 443 -18.07 45.78 -8.45
CA ASN A 443 -19.29 45.31 -9.15
C ASN A 443 -19.87 46.43 -10.02
N LEU A 444 -19.14 46.79 -11.09
CA LEU A 444 -19.50 47.79 -12.10
C LEU A 444 -19.29 47.20 -13.49
N ILE A 445 -19.94 47.76 -14.51
CA ILE A 445 -19.64 47.40 -15.90
C ILE A 445 -18.19 47.79 -16.22
N PRO A 446 -17.36 46.95 -16.87
CA PRO A 446 -17.69 45.64 -17.43
C PRO A 446 -17.39 44.45 -16.51
N TYR A 447 -17.02 44.63 -15.25
CA TYR A 447 -16.59 43.54 -14.33
C TYR A 447 -17.69 42.58 -13.87
N GLN A 448 -18.93 42.77 -14.31
CA GLN A 448 -20.01 41.80 -14.17
C GLN A 448 -19.83 40.63 -15.14
N LEU A 449 -20.29 39.43 -14.76
CA LEU A 449 -20.18 38.24 -15.61
C LEU A 449 -20.89 38.44 -16.96
N ALA A 450 -20.39 37.78 -18.00
CA ALA A 450 -20.93 37.88 -19.35
C ALA A 450 -22.41 37.46 -19.49
N THR A 451 -22.94 36.71 -18.53
CA THR A 451 -24.37 36.34 -18.45
C THR A 451 -25.25 37.59 -18.49
N GLY A 452 -26.06 37.71 -19.55
CA GLY A 452 -26.95 38.86 -19.78
C GLY A 452 -26.40 39.96 -20.68
N LYS A 453 -25.12 39.94 -21.04
CA LYS A 453 -24.48 41.02 -21.83
C LYS A 453 -24.75 40.99 -23.33
N GLY A 454 -25.22 39.86 -23.86
CA GLY A 454 -25.53 39.73 -25.30
C GLY A 454 -24.34 39.96 -26.23
N GLY A 455 -23.11 39.68 -25.79
CA GLY A 455 -21.88 39.89 -26.57
C GLY A 455 -21.28 41.30 -26.51
N ASN A 456 -21.93 42.25 -25.81
CA ASN A 456 -21.37 43.57 -25.57
C ASN A 456 -20.67 43.61 -24.18
N PRO A 457 -19.33 43.69 -24.10
CA PRO A 457 -18.63 43.71 -22.81
C PRO A 457 -19.00 44.91 -21.94
N LEU A 458 -19.42 46.04 -22.55
CA LEU A 458 -19.84 47.27 -21.87
C LEU A 458 -21.33 47.29 -21.52
N ALA A 459 -22.06 46.20 -21.72
CA ALA A 459 -23.42 46.05 -21.21
C ALA A 459 -23.42 45.57 -19.74
N ALA A 460 -24.52 45.83 -19.05
CA ALA A 460 -24.77 45.25 -17.73
C ALA A 460 -24.81 43.72 -17.84
N GLY A 461 -24.03 43.07 -16.97
CA GLY A 461 -24.01 41.63 -16.82
C GLY A 461 -24.61 41.20 -15.49
N LYS A 462 -24.37 39.94 -15.13
CA LYS A 462 -24.76 39.41 -13.82
C LYS A 462 -23.81 39.96 -12.73
N PRO A 463 -24.32 40.57 -11.66
CA PRO A 463 -23.52 40.94 -10.49
C PRO A 463 -22.77 39.74 -9.93
N PHE A 464 -21.48 39.89 -9.63
CA PHE A 464 -20.60 38.75 -9.33
C PHE A 464 -19.58 39.00 -8.22
N ILE A 465 -18.66 39.94 -8.39
CA ILE A 465 -17.62 40.22 -7.39
C ILE A 465 -17.64 41.70 -7.01
N ASN A 466 -17.44 41.98 -5.73
CA ASN A 466 -17.13 43.32 -5.25
C ASN A 466 -16.14 43.24 -4.08
N ASN A 467 -14.85 43.24 -4.38
CA ASN A 467 -13.78 43.35 -3.37
C ASN A 467 -12.98 44.65 -3.57
N PHE A 468 -13.58 45.64 -4.25
CA PHE A 468 -12.97 46.92 -4.53
C PHE A 468 -12.84 47.82 -3.31
N LEU A 469 -11.60 48.12 -2.95
CA LEU A 469 -11.27 49.18 -2.00
C LEU A 469 -10.36 50.16 -2.75
N PRO A 470 -10.81 51.39 -3.06
CA PRO A 470 -10.12 52.33 -3.96
C PRO A 470 -8.91 53.00 -3.30
N VAL A 471 -7.96 52.17 -2.87
CA VAL A 471 -6.64 52.52 -2.38
C VAL A 471 -5.66 51.65 -3.16
N PHE A 472 -4.52 52.22 -3.53
CA PHE A 472 -3.48 51.51 -4.22
C PHE A 472 -2.61 50.78 -3.20
N GLY A 473 -2.40 49.50 -3.44
CA GLY A 473 -1.35 48.73 -2.80
C GLY A 473 -1.59 47.22 -2.93
N ASP A 474 -0.52 46.44 -2.91
CA ASP A 474 -0.63 44.99 -2.92
C ASP A 474 -1.19 44.46 -1.58
N MET A 475 -2.41 43.91 -1.63
CA MET A 475 -3.16 43.41 -0.47
C MET A 475 -4.14 42.33 -0.93
N LEU A 476 -4.37 41.30 -0.12
CA LEU A 476 -5.55 40.44 -0.29
C LEU A 476 -6.82 41.26 -0.06
N ARG A 477 -7.68 41.32 -1.07
CA ARG A 477 -8.94 42.06 -1.02
C ARG A 477 -10.09 41.12 -0.70
N LEU A 478 -10.70 41.28 0.47
CA LEU A 478 -11.78 40.43 0.96
C LEU A 478 -13.05 41.25 1.20
N ASN A 479 -14.15 40.83 0.60
CA ASN A 479 -15.48 41.24 1.02
C ASN A 479 -16.01 40.28 2.09
N MET A 480 -16.04 40.75 3.33
CA MET A 480 -16.49 39.97 4.48
C MET A 480 -17.98 39.62 4.45
N ALA A 481 -18.78 40.27 3.58
CA ALA A 481 -20.20 39.98 3.38
C ALA A 481 -20.45 38.70 2.56
N VAL A 482 -19.46 38.22 1.81
CA VAL A 482 -19.58 37.00 1.03
C VAL A 482 -19.61 35.78 1.98
N PRO A 483 -20.64 34.92 1.92
CA PRO A 483 -20.70 33.70 2.71
C PRO A 483 -19.60 32.72 2.32
N ALA A 484 -19.07 32.00 3.30
CA ALA A 484 -18.16 30.89 3.02
C ALA A 484 -18.89 29.76 2.27
N THR A 485 -18.26 29.19 1.25
CA THR A 485 -18.77 27.99 0.59
C THR A 485 -18.60 26.80 1.53
N PRO A 486 -19.67 26.05 1.85
CA PRO A 486 -19.57 24.88 2.71
C PRO A 486 -18.60 23.85 2.13
N ARG A 487 -17.71 23.31 2.94
CA ARG A 487 -16.82 22.21 2.54
C ARG A 487 -17.56 20.88 2.51
N THR A 488 -18.60 20.75 3.33
CA THR A 488 -19.42 19.54 3.43
C THR A 488 -20.91 19.86 3.40
N ILE A 489 -21.70 18.95 2.82
CA ILE A 489 -23.18 18.96 2.87
C ILE A 489 -23.62 17.60 3.40
N ASN A 490 -24.43 17.58 4.47
CA ASN A 490 -24.90 16.35 5.12
C ASN A 490 -23.77 15.35 5.48
N GLY A 491 -22.61 15.87 5.88
CA GLY A 491 -21.44 15.07 6.25
C GLY A 491 -20.59 14.53 5.09
N ALA A 492 -20.97 14.78 3.83
CA ALA A 492 -20.19 14.43 2.65
C ALA A 492 -19.49 15.67 2.04
N ALA A 493 -18.42 15.47 1.28
CA ALA A 493 -17.74 16.54 0.55
C ALA A 493 -18.74 17.28 -0.36
N ASN A 494 -18.71 18.62 -0.32
CA ASN A 494 -19.58 19.44 -1.15
C ASN A 494 -19.08 19.38 -2.62
N PRO A 495 -19.85 18.80 -3.57
CA PRO A 495 -19.43 18.71 -4.97
C PRO A 495 -19.34 20.08 -5.65
N ALA A 496 -19.93 21.13 -5.07
CA ALA A 496 -19.83 22.50 -5.58
C ALA A 496 -18.60 23.26 -5.04
N PHE A 497 -17.89 22.74 -4.04
CA PHE A 497 -16.65 23.33 -3.56
C PHE A 497 -15.51 23.02 -4.54
N SER A 498 -14.66 24.00 -4.82
CA SER A 498 -13.52 23.87 -5.72
C SER A 498 -12.33 24.67 -5.21
N ASN A 499 -11.12 24.15 -5.40
CA ASN A 499 -9.85 24.84 -5.13
C ASN A 499 -9.54 25.98 -6.12
N GLN A 500 -10.36 26.18 -7.17
CA GLN A 500 -10.14 27.20 -8.20
C GLN A 500 -10.81 28.56 -7.87
N GLY A 501 -11.29 28.74 -6.63
CA GLY A 501 -11.84 30.00 -6.13
C GLY A 501 -12.87 30.66 -7.05
N LEU A 502 -12.69 31.97 -7.28
CA LEU A 502 -13.59 32.77 -8.12
C LEU A 502 -13.63 32.32 -9.59
N LEU A 503 -12.60 31.64 -10.10
CA LEU A 503 -12.63 31.12 -11.47
C LEU A 503 -13.71 30.06 -11.62
N ASN A 504 -13.84 29.14 -10.66
CA ASN A 504 -14.91 28.15 -10.68
C ASN A 504 -16.29 28.81 -10.54
N ALA A 505 -16.41 29.83 -9.67
CA ALA A 505 -17.65 30.58 -9.54
C ALA A 505 -18.05 31.27 -10.87
N ALA A 506 -17.08 31.81 -11.61
CA ALA A 506 -17.32 32.40 -12.93
C ALA A 506 -17.76 31.33 -13.95
N VAL A 507 -17.09 30.16 -13.98
CA VAL A 507 -17.48 29.03 -14.84
C VAL A 507 -18.91 28.61 -14.57
N LEU A 508 -19.29 28.40 -13.31
CA LEU A 508 -20.66 28.06 -12.92
C LEU A 508 -21.64 29.14 -13.38
N GLY A 509 -21.31 30.41 -13.14
CA GLY A 509 -22.12 31.57 -13.55
C GLY A 509 -22.33 31.72 -15.05
N LEU A 510 -21.48 31.12 -15.89
CA LEU A 510 -21.57 31.17 -17.35
C LEU A 510 -22.15 29.89 -17.97
N THR A 511 -22.00 28.74 -17.31
CA THR A 511 -22.26 27.43 -17.93
C THR A 511 -23.33 26.58 -17.24
N THR A 512 -23.65 26.88 -15.98
CA THR A 512 -24.46 25.98 -15.14
C THR A 512 -25.78 26.63 -14.72
N ALA A 513 -26.89 25.94 -14.95
CA ALA A 513 -28.20 26.38 -14.46
C ALA A 513 -28.32 26.15 -12.93
N PRO A 514 -29.00 27.05 -12.18
CA PRO A 514 -29.67 28.25 -12.66
C PRO A 514 -28.75 29.46 -12.89
N TYR A 515 -27.48 29.40 -12.48
CA TYR A 515 -26.57 30.54 -12.42
C TYR A 515 -26.38 31.29 -13.75
N ASN A 516 -26.33 30.55 -14.86
CA ASN A 516 -26.16 31.11 -16.21
C ASN A 516 -27.47 31.55 -16.90
N THR A 517 -28.62 31.36 -16.26
CA THR A 517 -29.94 31.66 -16.86
C THR A 517 -30.55 32.98 -16.39
N ARG A 518 -29.96 33.63 -15.36
CA ARG A 518 -30.51 34.82 -14.71
C ARG A 518 -29.45 35.89 -14.47
N THR A 519 -29.84 37.15 -14.59
CA THR A 519 -28.96 38.32 -14.34
C THR A 519 -29.06 38.88 -12.93
N THR A 520 -29.95 38.34 -12.09
CA THR A 520 -30.11 38.77 -10.69
C THR A 520 -28.89 38.38 -9.84
N LEU A 521 -28.58 39.17 -8.81
CA LEU A 521 -27.56 38.81 -7.82
C LEU A 521 -27.94 37.49 -7.13
N GLU A 522 -26.99 36.57 -7.02
CA GLU A 522 -27.13 35.34 -6.24
C GLU A 522 -25.75 34.89 -5.74
N PHE A 523 -25.74 34.08 -4.68
CA PHE A 523 -24.52 33.45 -4.21
C PHE A 523 -24.17 32.26 -5.10
N ILE A 524 -23.04 32.35 -5.79
CA ILE A 524 -22.46 31.26 -6.58
C ILE A 524 -21.36 30.60 -5.73
N PRO A 525 -21.34 29.26 -5.62
CA PRO A 525 -20.28 28.56 -4.88
C PRO A 525 -18.88 29.00 -5.31
N ASN A 526 -18.00 29.20 -4.32
CA ASN A 526 -16.60 29.66 -4.41
C ASN A 526 -16.39 31.16 -4.68
N MET A 527 -17.43 31.99 -4.55
CA MET A 527 -17.25 33.46 -4.48
C MET A 527 -16.40 33.93 -3.28
N ASP A 528 -16.22 33.08 -2.28
CA ASP A 528 -15.37 33.28 -1.09
C ASP A 528 -13.91 32.84 -1.27
N GLY A 529 -13.55 32.34 -2.46
CA GLY A 529 -12.18 31.92 -2.77
C GLY A 529 -11.36 33.00 -3.46
N PHE A 530 -10.07 32.70 -3.64
CA PHE A 530 -9.12 33.61 -4.27
C PHE A 530 -9.60 34.14 -5.63
N PRO A 531 -9.48 35.45 -5.92
CA PRO A 531 -8.87 36.52 -5.10
C PRO A 531 -9.84 37.35 -4.21
N ASN A 532 -11.03 36.85 -3.86
CA ASN A 532 -11.85 37.48 -2.81
C ASN A 532 -11.38 36.98 -1.44
N GLY A 533 -10.24 37.51 -0.99
CA GLY A 533 -9.42 36.88 0.04
C GLY A 533 -8.65 35.68 -0.54
N ARG A 534 -8.24 34.76 0.32
CA ARG A 534 -7.55 33.51 -0.04
C ARG A 534 -7.78 32.45 1.02
N ARG A 535 -8.25 31.28 0.61
CA ARG A 535 -8.44 30.09 1.46
C ARG A 535 -7.18 29.23 1.43
N LEU A 536 -6.98 28.38 2.45
CA LEU A 536 -5.85 27.43 2.47
C LEU A 536 -5.97 26.39 1.34
N GLU A 537 -7.20 26.09 0.93
CA GLU A 537 -7.50 25.12 -0.14
C GLU A 537 -7.30 25.68 -1.55
N ASP A 538 -7.07 26.98 -1.74
CA ASP A 538 -7.01 27.59 -3.07
C ASP A 538 -5.70 27.23 -3.79
N ALA A 539 -5.80 26.63 -4.98
CA ALA A 539 -4.66 26.30 -5.85
C ALA A 539 -4.19 27.55 -6.61
N VAL A 540 -3.56 28.48 -5.89
CA VAL A 540 -3.25 29.82 -6.38
C VAL A 540 -2.28 29.82 -7.56
N ASP A 541 -1.34 28.88 -7.62
CA ASP A 541 -0.43 28.69 -8.75
C ASP A 541 -1.20 28.49 -10.06
N GLN A 542 -2.23 27.65 -10.05
CA GLN A 542 -3.08 27.42 -11.21
C GLN A 542 -4.04 28.57 -11.50
N ILE A 543 -4.66 29.13 -10.46
CA ILE A 543 -5.59 30.25 -10.63
C ILE A 543 -4.86 31.40 -11.33
N GLU A 544 -3.64 31.71 -10.91
CA GLU A 544 -2.85 32.77 -11.50
C GLU A 544 -2.35 32.46 -12.91
N LEU A 545 -1.87 31.24 -13.17
CA LEU A 545 -1.49 30.83 -14.52
C LEU A 545 -2.67 31.01 -15.50
N LYS A 546 -3.88 30.64 -15.09
CA LYS A 546 -5.12 30.81 -15.89
C LYS A 546 -5.56 32.29 -15.97
N ALA A 547 -5.40 33.05 -14.90
CA ALA A 547 -5.72 34.48 -14.89
C ALA A 547 -4.79 35.26 -15.83
N VAL A 548 -3.48 35.01 -15.77
CA VAL A 548 -2.48 35.59 -16.67
C VAL A 548 -2.69 35.13 -18.12
N SER A 549 -3.18 33.91 -18.37
CA SER A 549 -3.59 33.52 -19.72
C SER A 549 -4.88 34.22 -20.19
N GLY A 550 -5.59 34.95 -19.33
CA GLY A 550 -6.72 35.81 -19.69
C GLY A 550 -8.11 35.23 -19.42
N VAL A 551 -8.23 34.17 -18.60
CA VAL A 551 -9.55 33.57 -18.30
C VAL A 551 -10.51 34.57 -17.62
N VAL A 552 -9.97 35.51 -16.85
CA VAL A 552 -10.73 36.57 -16.18
C VAL A 552 -11.33 37.57 -17.17
N LEU A 553 -10.66 37.83 -18.30
CA LEU A 553 -11.19 38.62 -19.40
C LEU A 553 -12.35 37.88 -20.06
N ALA A 554 -12.21 36.58 -20.30
CA ALA A 554 -13.28 35.74 -20.83
C ALA A 554 -14.52 35.75 -19.91
N ALA A 555 -14.32 35.73 -18.58
CA ALA A 555 -15.43 35.75 -17.62
C ALA A 555 -16.36 36.97 -17.77
N ILE A 556 -15.81 38.12 -18.20
CA ILE A 556 -16.55 39.37 -18.41
C ILE A 556 -16.98 39.58 -19.87
N GLY A 557 -16.73 38.61 -20.75
CA GLY A 557 -17.17 38.58 -22.14
C GLY A 557 -16.13 38.99 -23.17
N LEU A 558 -14.84 39.07 -22.79
CA LEU A 558 -13.72 39.28 -23.71
C LEU A 558 -13.15 37.90 -24.10
N TRP A 559 -13.79 37.27 -25.08
CA TRP A 559 -13.55 35.89 -25.47
C TRP A 559 -12.18 35.65 -26.12
N TYR A 560 -11.76 34.38 -26.12
CA TYR A 560 -10.55 33.89 -26.78
C TYR A 560 -10.63 33.95 -28.31
N ASP A 561 -9.47 33.85 -28.96
CA ASP A 561 -9.29 34.17 -30.39
C ASP A 561 -10.04 33.21 -31.33
N ASP A 562 -10.47 32.03 -30.84
CA ASP A 562 -11.28 31.06 -31.57
C ASP A 562 -12.80 31.25 -31.40
N TYR A 563 -13.23 32.23 -30.60
CA TYR A 563 -14.64 32.60 -30.48
C TYR A 563 -15.06 33.55 -31.60
N THR A 564 -16.07 33.16 -32.37
CA THR A 564 -16.66 34.00 -33.42
C THR A 564 -18.12 34.26 -33.09
N ALA A 565 -18.47 35.52 -32.85
CA ALA A 565 -19.84 35.91 -32.51
C ALA A 565 -20.82 35.57 -33.65
N GLY A 566 -21.99 35.04 -33.27
CA GLY A 566 -23.02 34.59 -34.22
C GLY A 566 -22.75 33.21 -34.84
N THR A 567 -21.54 32.65 -34.69
CA THR A 567 -21.16 31.33 -35.23
C THR A 567 -20.86 30.32 -34.12
N SER A 568 -20.10 30.71 -33.11
CA SER A 568 -19.77 29.84 -31.98
C SER A 568 -21.03 29.54 -31.15
N THR A 569 -21.30 28.25 -30.94
CA THR A 569 -22.47 27.77 -30.18
C THR A 569 -22.33 27.95 -28.67
N SER A 570 -21.10 28.11 -28.18
CA SER A 570 -20.77 28.30 -26.78
C SER A 570 -19.62 29.30 -26.64
N PRO A 571 -19.61 30.14 -25.58
CA PRO A 571 -18.44 30.94 -25.22
C PRO A 571 -17.26 30.09 -24.71
N VAL A 572 -17.50 28.85 -24.28
CA VAL A 572 -16.45 27.89 -23.89
C VAL A 572 -15.95 27.16 -25.14
N THR A 573 -15.09 27.86 -25.88
CA THR A 573 -14.40 27.34 -27.06
C THR A 573 -13.28 26.37 -26.69
N ALA A 574 -12.61 25.78 -27.70
CA ALA A 574 -11.53 24.82 -27.46
C ALA A 574 -10.34 25.48 -26.75
N GLN A 575 -10.01 26.74 -27.06
CA GLN A 575 -8.97 27.48 -26.33
C GLN A 575 -9.37 27.72 -24.88
N LEU A 576 -10.56 28.26 -24.60
CA LEU A 576 -11.01 28.47 -23.22
C LEU A 576 -11.09 27.15 -22.45
N GLY A 577 -11.58 26.08 -23.09
CA GLY A 577 -11.60 24.73 -22.50
C GLY A 577 -10.20 24.22 -22.14
N SER A 578 -9.19 24.50 -22.97
CA SER A 578 -7.78 24.14 -22.70
C SER A 578 -7.22 24.89 -21.50
N VAL A 579 -7.56 26.17 -21.34
CA VAL A 579 -7.16 26.99 -20.18
C VAL A 579 -7.85 26.49 -18.91
N LEU A 580 -9.17 26.26 -18.96
CA LEU A 580 -9.93 25.80 -17.80
C LEU A 580 -9.47 24.42 -17.32
N GLY A 581 -9.14 23.52 -18.25
CA GLY A 581 -8.63 22.17 -17.97
C GLY A 581 -7.13 22.11 -17.63
N TYR A 582 -6.42 23.23 -17.62
CA TYR A 582 -5.00 23.26 -17.26
C TYR A 582 -4.80 22.90 -15.78
N THR A 583 -3.76 22.14 -15.48
CA THR A 583 -3.39 21.70 -14.13
C THR A 583 -1.86 21.69 -13.98
N THR A 584 -1.37 21.99 -12.78
CA THR A 584 0.04 21.83 -12.40
C THR A 584 0.35 20.45 -11.83
N GLY A 585 -0.67 19.61 -11.64
CA GLY A 585 -0.57 18.25 -11.10
C GLY A 585 -0.51 18.16 -9.57
N VAL A 586 -0.30 19.28 -8.87
CA VAL A 586 -0.38 19.40 -7.41
C VAL A 586 -1.60 20.25 -7.06
N GLU A 587 -2.66 19.61 -6.57
CA GLU A 587 -4.00 20.23 -6.45
C GLU A 587 -4.44 20.46 -5.00
N ALA A 588 -3.68 19.94 -4.04
CA ALA A 588 -3.97 20.04 -2.63
C ALA A 588 -2.69 19.85 -1.82
N ASN A 589 -2.74 20.30 -0.57
CA ASN A 589 -1.71 20.06 0.43
C ASN A 589 -1.48 18.56 0.66
N ASP A 590 -0.27 18.18 1.08
CA ASP A 590 0.14 16.80 1.33
C ASP A 590 -0.53 16.17 2.58
N THR A 591 -1.17 17.01 3.39
CA THR A 591 -2.00 16.63 4.54
C THR A 591 -3.33 17.39 4.55
N THR A 592 -4.23 16.97 5.43
CA THR A 592 -5.56 17.58 5.55
C THR A 592 -5.50 18.95 6.22
N ILE A 593 -6.25 19.91 5.68
CA ILE A 593 -6.58 21.16 6.36
C ILE A 593 -7.62 20.89 7.46
N ARG A 594 -7.48 21.53 8.62
CA ARG A 594 -8.38 21.31 9.76
C ARG A 594 -9.73 21.96 9.51
N ALA A 595 -10.79 21.32 9.99
CA ALA A 595 -12.15 21.80 9.80
C ALA A 595 -12.51 23.07 10.62
N ALA A 596 -11.70 23.45 11.61
CA ALA A 596 -11.95 24.59 12.48
C ALA A 596 -10.65 25.32 12.84
N PHE A 597 -10.78 26.56 13.35
CA PHE A 597 -9.67 27.40 13.78
C PHE A 597 -8.68 26.60 14.65
N PRO A 598 -7.37 26.60 14.33
CA PRO A 598 -6.65 27.55 13.46
C PRO A 598 -6.59 27.19 11.97
N PHE A 599 -7.32 26.16 11.50
CA PHE A 599 -7.33 25.64 10.12
C PHE A 599 -6.00 25.03 9.62
N VAL A 600 -4.84 25.64 9.87
CA VAL A 600 -3.53 25.04 9.56
C VAL A 600 -3.27 23.81 10.41
N GLN A 601 -2.67 22.78 9.80
CA GLN A 601 -2.46 21.49 10.43
C GLN A 601 -1.33 21.53 11.47
N THR A 602 -1.31 20.56 12.39
CA THR A 602 -0.17 20.37 13.29
C THR A 602 1.13 20.17 12.52
N PRO A 603 2.25 20.70 13.01
CA PRO A 603 3.55 20.49 12.40
C PRO A 603 3.91 19.00 12.43
N TRP A 604 4.53 18.57 11.35
CA TRP A 604 5.17 17.28 11.21
C TRP A 604 6.15 17.01 12.34
N SER A 605 6.19 15.77 12.81
CA SER A 605 7.08 15.37 13.90
C SER A 605 8.50 15.09 13.42
N GLY A 606 9.50 15.51 14.19
CA GLY A 606 10.91 15.24 13.95
C GLY A 606 11.32 13.77 14.04
N THR A 607 10.44 12.88 14.49
CA THR A 607 10.61 11.42 14.43
C THR A 607 9.47 10.72 13.70
N GLY A 608 8.62 11.48 12.99
CA GLY A 608 7.44 10.97 12.28
C GLY A 608 7.74 10.56 10.84
N SER A 609 6.70 10.30 10.06
CA SER A 609 6.82 9.96 8.62
C SER A 609 7.52 11.05 7.78
N ALA A 610 7.63 12.26 8.30
CA ALA A 610 8.24 13.42 7.65
C ALA A 610 9.69 13.70 8.12
N SER A 611 10.26 12.87 8.99
CA SER A 611 11.63 13.04 9.48
C SER A 611 12.67 12.52 8.48
N GLY A 612 12.94 13.31 7.44
CA GLY A 612 13.96 13.03 6.43
C GLY A 612 13.41 12.20 5.28
N PRO A 613 14.23 11.83 4.29
CA PRO A 613 13.79 10.89 3.27
C PRO A 613 13.40 9.60 3.99
N THR A 614 12.10 9.36 4.12
CA THR A 614 11.61 7.99 4.12
C THR A 614 12.07 7.45 2.79
N ASN A 615 13.24 6.78 2.79
CA ASN A 615 13.38 5.65 1.91
C ASN A 615 12.10 4.87 2.16
N THR A 616 11.16 4.93 1.21
CA THR A 616 10.16 3.89 1.09
C THR A 616 11.03 2.65 1.02
N VAL A 617 11.17 1.95 2.14
CA VAL A 617 11.68 0.59 2.11
C VAL A 617 10.59 -0.10 1.35
N THR A 618 10.73 -0.15 0.03
CA THR A 618 9.91 -0.98 -0.83
C THR A 618 10.19 -2.38 -0.32
N ILE A 619 9.31 -2.85 0.56
CA ILE A 619 9.42 -4.19 1.11
C ILE A 619 9.18 -5.11 -0.09
N PRO A 620 10.21 -5.79 -0.60
CA PRO A 620 10.11 -6.44 -1.89
C PRO A 620 9.25 -7.70 -1.77
N ASP A 621 8.57 -8.05 -2.86
CA ASP A 621 8.10 -9.42 -3.05
C ASP A 621 9.32 -10.32 -3.40
N MET A 622 9.29 -11.57 -2.95
CA MET A 622 10.32 -12.57 -3.24
C MET A 622 9.70 -13.76 -3.98
N THR A 623 10.32 -14.18 -5.08
CA THR A 623 9.99 -15.43 -5.77
C THR A 623 11.21 -16.34 -5.80
N VAL A 624 11.08 -17.54 -5.23
CA VAL A 624 12.10 -18.58 -5.22
C VAL A 624 11.73 -19.62 -6.27
N SER A 625 12.45 -19.64 -7.40
CA SER A 625 12.21 -20.57 -8.52
C SER A 625 13.29 -21.62 -8.71
N THR A 626 14.41 -21.48 -8.00
CA THR A 626 15.52 -22.43 -7.95
C THR A 626 15.93 -22.66 -6.50
N THR A 627 16.92 -23.51 -6.26
CA THR A 627 17.50 -23.66 -4.93
C THR A 627 18.28 -22.40 -4.55
N MET A 628 17.87 -21.73 -3.47
CA MET A 628 18.61 -20.61 -2.92
C MET A 628 18.52 -20.56 -1.40
N SER A 629 19.59 -20.06 -0.79
CA SER A 629 19.53 -19.61 0.60
C SER A 629 18.85 -18.25 0.65
N VAL A 630 18.00 -18.04 1.64
CA VAL A 630 17.34 -16.75 1.86
C VAL A 630 17.81 -16.19 3.21
N GLU A 631 18.43 -15.02 3.14
CA GLU A 631 18.96 -14.32 4.31
C GLU A 631 17.86 -13.58 5.08
N SER A 632 18.17 -13.10 6.29
CA SER A 632 17.22 -12.34 7.10
C SER A 632 16.73 -11.07 6.42
N GLY A 633 15.43 -10.77 6.50
CA GLY A 633 14.85 -9.59 5.85
C GLY A 633 13.34 -9.46 6.08
N THR A 634 12.77 -8.35 5.62
CA THR A 634 11.31 -8.13 5.57
C THR A 634 10.85 -8.19 4.12
N TYR A 635 9.80 -8.96 3.86
CA TYR A 635 9.22 -9.19 2.53
C TYR A 635 7.72 -8.91 2.54
N ASN A 636 7.20 -8.45 1.40
CA ASN A 636 5.77 -8.24 1.25
C ASN A 636 5.10 -9.60 1.00
N ASN A 637 5.32 -10.24 -0.15
CA ASN A 637 4.96 -11.63 -0.38
C ASN A 637 6.21 -12.50 -0.62
N VAL A 638 6.10 -13.79 -0.29
CA VAL A 638 7.13 -14.80 -0.62
C VAL A 638 6.46 -15.96 -1.35
N THR A 639 6.91 -16.25 -2.57
CA THR A 639 6.39 -17.37 -3.38
C THR A 639 7.51 -18.35 -3.69
N ILE A 640 7.39 -19.59 -3.22
CA ILE A 640 8.26 -20.70 -3.60
C ILE A 640 7.54 -21.46 -4.70
N THR A 641 8.07 -21.39 -5.92
CA THR A 641 7.45 -22.04 -7.07
C THR A 641 7.68 -23.55 -7.06
N GLY A 642 7.03 -24.27 -7.96
CA GLY A 642 7.15 -25.74 -8.05
C GLY A 642 8.55 -26.30 -8.30
N THR A 643 9.51 -25.46 -8.67
CA THR A 643 10.93 -25.82 -8.84
C THR A 643 11.84 -25.17 -7.78
N GLY A 644 11.28 -24.32 -6.93
CA GLY A 644 12.00 -23.56 -5.92
C GLY A 644 12.30 -24.37 -4.67
N VAL A 645 13.49 -24.16 -4.10
CA VAL A 645 13.87 -24.66 -2.77
C VAL A 645 14.40 -23.49 -1.96
N ALA A 646 13.61 -23.02 -0.99
CA ALA A 646 14.01 -21.94 -0.10
C ALA A 646 14.56 -22.52 1.21
N ALA A 647 15.79 -22.17 1.55
CA ALA A 647 16.40 -22.49 2.84
C ALA A 647 16.74 -21.20 3.58
N PHE A 648 16.00 -20.88 4.64
CA PHE A 648 16.19 -19.62 5.38
C PHE A 648 17.42 -19.70 6.30
N ASN A 649 18.43 -18.88 6.00
CA ASN A 649 19.66 -18.75 6.81
C ASN A 649 19.49 -17.79 8.00
N GLY A 650 18.47 -16.94 7.97
CA GLY A 650 18.10 -16.08 9.10
C GLY A 650 16.58 -15.92 9.24
N PRO A 651 16.11 -15.29 10.33
CA PRO A 651 14.69 -15.01 10.52
C PRO A 651 14.20 -14.01 9.46
N ILE A 652 12.98 -14.23 8.95
CA ILE A 652 12.34 -13.31 8.02
C ILE A 652 10.99 -12.82 8.55
N VAL A 653 10.59 -11.65 8.09
CA VAL A 653 9.27 -11.05 8.35
C VAL A 653 8.48 -11.04 7.04
N VAL A 654 7.25 -11.54 7.01
CA VAL A 654 6.36 -11.52 5.84
C VAL A 654 5.09 -10.76 6.17
N ASN A 655 4.82 -9.69 5.42
CA ASN A 655 3.65 -8.83 5.65
C ASN A 655 2.38 -9.32 4.93
N GLY A 656 2.53 -9.92 3.76
CA GLY A 656 1.48 -10.46 2.89
C GLY A 656 1.37 -11.98 3.01
N THR A 657 1.59 -12.74 1.93
CA THR A 657 1.46 -14.22 1.96
C THR A 657 2.78 -14.90 1.66
N LEU A 658 3.13 -15.92 2.47
CA LEU A 658 4.14 -16.91 2.13
C LEU A 658 3.46 -18.15 1.54
N THR A 659 3.72 -18.43 0.26
CA THR A 659 3.12 -19.56 -0.47
C THR A 659 4.18 -20.56 -0.90
N VAL A 660 3.95 -21.84 -0.60
CA VAL A 660 4.72 -22.97 -1.13
C VAL A 660 3.85 -23.69 -2.16
N GLN A 661 4.20 -23.58 -3.44
CA GLN A 661 3.45 -24.20 -4.53
C GLN A 661 3.73 -25.71 -4.64
N ALA A 662 2.89 -26.41 -5.40
CA ALA A 662 3.10 -27.83 -5.73
C ALA A 662 4.51 -28.06 -6.33
N GLY A 663 5.30 -28.94 -5.72
CA GLY A 663 6.71 -29.19 -6.09
C GLY A 663 7.73 -28.30 -5.37
N GLY A 664 7.31 -27.16 -4.81
CA GLY A 664 8.18 -26.24 -4.08
C GLY A 664 8.54 -26.79 -2.71
N VAL A 665 9.73 -26.42 -2.22
CA VAL A 665 10.26 -26.87 -0.93
C VAL A 665 10.60 -25.68 -0.06
N LEU A 666 9.98 -25.62 1.12
CA LEU A 666 10.35 -24.69 2.19
C LEU A 666 11.13 -25.44 3.28
N SER A 667 12.37 -25.02 3.54
CA SER A 667 13.13 -25.46 4.71
C SER A 667 13.21 -24.36 5.76
N THR A 668 12.67 -24.66 6.95
CA THR A 668 12.73 -23.77 8.14
C THR A 668 14.08 -23.81 8.85
N ARG A 669 15.02 -24.60 8.32
CA ARG A 669 16.42 -24.68 8.71
C ARG A 669 17.30 -24.52 7.48
N GLY A 670 18.17 -23.51 7.50
CA GLY A 670 19.20 -23.31 6.48
C GLY A 670 20.23 -24.45 6.46
N VAL A 671 20.96 -24.60 5.35
CA VAL A 671 22.01 -25.64 5.19
C VAL A 671 23.15 -25.45 6.20
N LEU A 672 23.39 -24.20 6.62
CA LEU A 672 24.40 -23.82 7.61
C LEU A 672 23.81 -23.46 8.98
N ALA A 673 22.48 -23.58 9.14
CA ALA A 673 21.80 -23.14 10.36
C ALA A 673 21.87 -24.21 11.46
N THR A 674 22.39 -23.82 12.63
CA THR A 674 22.40 -24.65 13.84
C THR A 674 21.02 -24.72 14.51
N ASN A 675 20.17 -23.71 14.30
CA ASN A 675 18.85 -23.57 14.92
C ASN A 675 17.73 -23.38 13.89
N CYS A 676 16.47 -23.51 14.32
CA CYS A 676 15.30 -23.13 13.54
C CYS A 676 15.14 -21.62 13.45
N ASN A 677 14.94 -21.12 12.24
CA ASN A 677 14.71 -19.70 12.02
C ASN A 677 13.20 -19.43 11.98
N PRO A 678 12.67 -18.54 12.84
CA PRO A 678 11.26 -18.19 12.81
C PRO A 678 10.92 -17.32 11.59
N ILE A 679 9.77 -17.61 10.99
CA ILE A 679 9.10 -16.80 9.96
C ILE A 679 7.96 -16.09 10.67
N THR A 680 8.05 -14.76 10.78
CA THR A 680 7.12 -13.92 11.56
C THR A 680 6.45 -12.87 10.68
N GLY A 681 5.54 -12.08 11.24
CA GLY A 681 4.88 -10.97 10.54
C GLY A 681 3.36 -11.08 10.52
N PRO A 682 2.66 -10.02 10.06
CA PRO A 682 1.20 -9.99 10.02
C PRO A 682 0.59 -10.89 8.93
N GLY A 683 1.42 -11.43 8.04
CA GLY A 683 1.01 -12.19 6.87
C GLY A 683 0.39 -13.56 7.13
N SER A 684 0.04 -14.27 6.05
CA SER A 684 -0.52 -15.64 6.06
C SER A 684 0.46 -16.67 5.48
N PHE A 685 0.29 -17.94 5.83
CA PHE A 685 1.06 -19.06 5.30
C PHE A 685 0.17 -20.03 4.51
N VAL A 686 0.62 -20.44 3.32
CA VAL A 686 -0.09 -21.40 2.47
C VAL A 686 0.87 -22.48 1.97
N LEU A 687 0.70 -23.71 2.45
CA LEU A 687 1.31 -24.90 1.86
C LEU A 687 0.31 -25.59 0.94
N GLN A 688 0.55 -25.55 -0.37
CA GLN A 688 -0.34 -26.14 -1.37
C GLN A 688 -0.19 -27.68 -1.44
N ALA A 689 -1.17 -28.36 -2.04
CA ALA A 689 -1.06 -29.78 -2.36
C ALA A 689 0.18 -30.06 -3.22
N GLY A 690 0.95 -31.10 -2.89
CA GLY A 690 2.22 -31.42 -3.53
C GLY A 690 3.40 -30.53 -3.14
N GLY A 691 3.22 -29.49 -2.31
CA GLY A 691 4.33 -28.72 -1.73
C GLY A 691 5.01 -29.49 -0.60
N THR A 692 6.27 -29.14 -0.31
CA THR A 692 7.07 -29.77 0.76
C THR A 692 7.44 -28.76 1.84
N LEU A 693 7.20 -29.12 3.10
CA LEU A 693 7.63 -28.36 4.27
C LEU A 693 8.62 -29.17 5.11
N ARG A 694 9.85 -28.67 5.25
CA ARG A 694 10.85 -29.21 6.17
C ARG A 694 10.82 -28.47 7.50
N ILE A 695 10.58 -29.22 8.57
CA ILE A 695 10.25 -28.76 9.91
C ILE A 695 11.41 -29.14 10.84
N CYS A 696 12.01 -28.16 11.47
CA CYS A 696 13.10 -28.41 12.42
C CYS A 696 12.69 -28.19 13.89
N ASP A 697 11.57 -27.50 14.16
CA ASP A 697 11.18 -27.08 15.51
C ASP A 697 10.75 -28.27 16.36
N THR A 698 11.10 -28.29 17.64
CA THR A 698 10.78 -29.37 18.58
C THR A 698 9.27 -29.52 18.81
N ASN A 699 8.51 -28.45 18.67
CA ASN A 699 7.05 -28.46 18.81
C ASN A 699 6.33 -28.74 17.49
N GLY A 700 7.06 -28.98 16.40
CA GLY A 700 6.50 -29.22 15.07
C GLY A 700 5.85 -27.96 14.48
N ILE A 701 4.60 -28.10 14.03
CA ILE A 701 3.83 -27.01 13.40
C ILE A 701 2.50 -26.75 14.12
N THR A 702 2.04 -25.50 14.06
CA THR A 702 0.79 -25.04 14.69
C THR A 702 -0.02 -24.17 13.73
N ALA A 703 -1.34 -24.19 13.87
CA ALA A 703 -2.22 -23.38 13.04
C ALA A 703 -2.22 -21.88 13.41
N THR A 704 -1.84 -21.53 14.64
CA THR A 704 -1.80 -20.16 15.18
C THR A 704 -0.77 -20.03 16.31
N GLY A 705 -0.48 -18.81 16.76
CA GLY A 705 0.39 -18.56 17.92
C GLY A 705 1.89 -18.61 17.62
N SER A 706 2.74 -18.47 18.64
CA SER A 706 4.20 -18.31 18.49
C SER A 706 5.00 -19.63 18.57
N THR A 707 4.35 -20.77 18.33
CA THR A 707 4.97 -22.10 18.46
C THR A 707 5.31 -22.67 17.07
N GLY A 708 6.50 -23.23 16.92
CA GLY A 708 7.02 -23.71 15.64
C GLY A 708 7.80 -22.63 14.88
N ALA A 709 8.38 -23.00 13.74
CA ALA A 709 9.15 -22.06 12.91
C ALA A 709 8.24 -21.16 12.03
N ILE A 710 6.99 -21.52 11.77
CA ILE A 710 6.03 -20.67 11.07
C ILE A 710 5.18 -19.97 12.13
N GLN A 711 5.42 -18.68 12.33
CA GLN A 711 4.80 -17.85 13.38
C GLN A 711 4.04 -16.64 12.82
N LEU A 712 3.63 -16.72 11.56
CA LEU A 712 2.83 -15.70 10.88
C LEU A 712 1.47 -15.51 11.58
N ALA A 713 1.05 -14.26 11.80
CA ALA A 713 -0.14 -13.93 12.58
C ALA A 713 -1.45 -14.18 11.83
N GLY A 714 -1.43 -14.14 10.49
CA GLY A 714 -2.54 -14.50 9.63
C GLY A 714 -2.76 -16.02 9.54
N THR A 715 -3.71 -16.42 8.69
CA THR A 715 -4.12 -17.82 8.55
C THR A 715 -2.95 -18.70 8.09
N ARG A 716 -2.77 -19.86 8.73
CA ARG A 716 -1.80 -20.88 8.31
C ARG A 716 -2.53 -22.09 7.76
N THR A 717 -2.37 -22.33 6.47
CA THR A 717 -3.02 -23.42 5.74
C THR A 717 -2.01 -24.51 5.44
N TYR A 718 -2.21 -25.68 6.03
CA TYR A 718 -1.41 -26.89 5.82
C TYR A 718 -2.23 -27.89 4.99
N SER A 719 -1.80 -28.16 3.75
CA SER A 719 -2.55 -29.07 2.86
C SER A 719 -2.51 -30.52 3.32
N ASN A 720 -3.65 -31.21 3.19
CA ASN A 720 -3.79 -32.64 3.47
C ASN A 720 -3.16 -33.56 2.39
N ASP A 721 -2.62 -32.97 1.32
CA ASP A 721 -1.95 -33.66 0.22
C ASP A 721 -0.55 -33.08 -0.04
N ALA A 722 0.07 -32.49 1.00
CA ALA A 722 1.45 -32.02 1.00
C ALA A 722 2.42 -33.03 1.65
N ILE A 723 3.71 -32.77 1.49
CA ILE A 723 4.82 -33.57 2.02
C ILE A 723 5.40 -32.85 3.24
N TYR A 724 5.56 -33.58 4.35
CA TYR A 724 6.07 -33.04 5.62
C TYR A 724 7.33 -33.80 6.01
N GLU A 725 8.43 -33.07 6.22
CA GLU A 725 9.73 -33.65 6.57
C GLU A 725 10.22 -33.11 7.91
N TYR A 726 10.38 -33.96 8.91
CA TYR A 726 10.92 -33.59 10.22
C TYR A 726 12.43 -33.78 10.20
N ILE A 727 13.16 -32.67 10.26
CA ILE A 727 14.61 -32.56 10.01
C ILE A 727 15.37 -31.90 11.17
N GLY A 728 14.75 -31.84 12.35
CA GLY A 728 15.35 -31.29 13.57
C GLY A 728 16.55 -32.09 14.04
N SER A 729 17.33 -31.50 14.94
CA SER A 729 18.42 -32.18 15.67
C SER A 729 17.98 -32.73 17.02
N ASP A 730 16.98 -32.10 17.64
CA ASP A 730 16.39 -32.50 18.92
C ASP A 730 15.11 -33.30 18.71
N ALA A 731 14.63 -34.02 19.73
CA ALA A 731 13.40 -34.78 19.64
C ALA A 731 12.23 -33.87 19.25
N GLN A 732 11.49 -34.24 18.20
CA GLN A 732 10.39 -33.45 17.69
C GLN A 732 9.03 -34.07 18.03
N THR A 733 8.03 -33.21 18.11
CA THR A 733 6.62 -33.60 18.04
C THR A 733 6.01 -33.13 16.72
N SER A 734 4.91 -33.74 16.29
CA SER A 734 4.23 -33.33 15.05
C SER A 734 3.65 -31.91 15.13
N GLY A 735 3.20 -31.51 16.32
CA GLY A 735 2.42 -30.29 16.54
C GLY A 735 0.98 -30.42 16.03
N ALA A 736 0.07 -29.69 16.69
CA ALA A 736 -1.36 -29.72 16.39
C ALA A 736 -1.73 -29.16 14.99
N GLY A 737 -0.78 -28.50 14.31
CA GLY A 737 -0.96 -28.01 12.94
C GLY A 737 -0.78 -29.08 11.87
N LEU A 738 -0.21 -30.26 12.19
CA LEU A 738 -0.07 -31.35 11.23
C LEU A 738 -1.47 -31.89 10.86
N PRO A 739 -1.86 -31.87 9.58
CA PRO A 739 -3.16 -32.39 9.16
C PRO A 739 -3.34 -33.87 9.50
N SER A 740 -4.58 -34.29 9.76
CA SER A 740 -4.93 -35.69 10.04
C SER A 740 -4.67 -36.63 8.86
N ARG A 741 -4.50 -36.09 7.65
CA ARG A 741 -4.06 -36.80 6.46
C ARG A 741 -2.96 -36.02 5.76
N VAL A 742 -1.92 -36.69 5.31
CA VAL A 742 -0.83 -36.10 4.51
C VAL A 742 -0.52 -36.97 3.30
N ARG A 743 0.14 -36.40 2.28
CA ARG A 743 0.63 -37.20 1.16
C ARG A 743 1.76 -38.14 1.62
N SER A 744 2.79 -37.54 2.20
CA SER A 744 3.97 -38.25 2.69
C SER A 744 4.48 -37.61 3.98
N LEU A 745 5.04 -38.44 4.85
CA LEU A 745 5.67 -38.04 6.10
C LEU A 745 7.09 -38.62 6.16
N THR A 746 8.08 -37.76 6.36
CA THR A 746 9.48 -38.15 6.47
C THR A 746 10.02 -37.80 7.86
N VAL A 747 10.71 -38.74 8.49
CA VAL A 747 11.51 -38.54 9.71
C VAL A 747 12.98 -38.67 9.34
N SER A 748 13.67 -37.54 9.39
CA SER A 748 15.10 -37.38 9.14
C SER A 748 15.76 -36.68 10.34
N ASN A 749 15.43 -37.15 11.53
CA ASN A 749 15.87 -36.65 12.81
C ASN A 749 16.24 -37.83 13.74
N SER A 750 17.53 -37.99 14.03
CA SER A 750 18.04 -39.10 14.85
C SER A 750 17.46 -39.16 16.27
N ALA A 751 16.99 -38.03 16.82
CA ALA A 751 16.33 -37.99 18.13
C ALA A 751 14.86 -38.45 18.08
N GLY A 752 14.29 -38.62 16.88
CA GLY A 752 12.95 -39.15 16.64
C GLY A 752 11.84 -38.11 16.58
N LEU A 753 10.66 -38.57 16.14
CA LEU A 753 9.42 -37.83 16.05
C LEU A 753 8.33 -38.52 16.87
N THR A 754 7.60 -37.79 17.70
CA THR A 754 6.41 -38.30 18.41
C THR A 754 5.13 -37.66 17.88
N LEU A 755 4.12 -38.47 17.54
CA LEU A 755 2.81 -37.95 17.14
C LEU A 755 2.05 -37.39 18.35
N ASN A 756 1.52 -36.18 18.21
CA ASN A 756 0.72 -35.48 19.22
C ASN A 756 -0.45 -34.65 18.63
N ASN A 757 -0.83 -34.93 17.39
CA ASN A 757 -1.84 -34.19 16.63
C ASN A 757 -3.22 -34.90 16.54
N GLY A 758 -3.41 -36.00 17.28
CA GLY A 758 -4.58 -36.88 17.18
C GLY A 758 -4.39 -38.07 16.22
N GLY A 759 -3.17 -38.29 15.71
CA GLY A 759 -2.84 -39.30 14.72
C GLY A 759 -2.74 -38.74 13.29
N VAL A 760 -2.18 -39.54 12.38
CA VAL A 760 -1.94 -39.14 11.00
C VAL A 760 -2.15 -40.30 10.02
N SER A 761 -2.86 -40.02 8.94
CA SER A 761 -3.04 -40.92 7.80
C SER A 761 -2.09 -40.54 6.66
N VAL A 762 -1.27 -41.48 6.22
CA VAL A 762 -0.30 -41.27 5.12
C VAL A 762 -0.83 -41.89 3.85
N ALA A 763 -0.92 -41.11 2.78
CA ALA A 763 -1.45 -41.57 1.49
C ALA A 763 -0.41 -42.30 0.62
N GLN A 764 0.88 -41.96 0.75
CA GLN A 764 1.94 -42.49 -0.12
C GLN A 764 3.13 -43.07 0.66
N LEU A 765 3.96 -42.21 1.25
CA LEU A 765 5.23 -42.64 1.86
C LEU A 765 5.31 -42.24 3.32
N MET A 766 5.59 -43.22 4.18
CA MET A 766 6.14 -43.00 5.51
C MET A 766 7.64 -43.32 5.46
N THR A 767 8.49 -42.29 5.43
CA THR A 767 9.93 -42.44 5.26
C THR A 767 10.66 -42.18 6.57
N LEU A 768 11.54 -43.07 6.97
CA LEU A 768 12.38 -43.01 8.17
C LEU A 768 13.84 -43.10 7.70
N THR A 769 14.38 -41.95 7.29
CA THR A 769 15.75 -41.84 6.79
C THR A 769 16.78 -41.77 7.90
N ASN A 770 16.40 -41.25 9.07
CA ASN A 770 17.25 -41.14 10.25
C ASN A 770 16.37 -40.92 11.49
N GLY A 771 16.15 -41.93 12.33
CA GLY A 771 15.35 -41.86 13.56
C GLY A 771 13.94 -42.43 13.48
N ASN A 772 13.33 -42.61 14.66
CA ASN A 772 12.07 -43.34 14.83
C ASN A 772 10.85 -42.42 14.80
N LEU A 773 9.71 -42.94 14.33
CA LEU A 773 8.38 -42.38 14.58
C LEU A 773 7.75 -43.09 15.78
N THR A 774 7.37 -42.37 16.82
CA THR A 774 6.67 -42.90 17.99
C THR A 774 5.17 -42.66 17.88
N THR A 775 4.37 -43.72 18.00
CA THR A 775 2.89 -43.71 17.91
C THR A 775 2.24 -44.28 19.18
N SER A 776 0.95 -44.02 19.37
CA SER A 776 0.14 -44.63 20.44
C SER A 776 -1.27 -44.92 19.95
N THR A 777 -2.08 -45.61 20.76
CA THR A 777 -3.51 -45.87 20.44
C THR A 777 -4.34 -44.59 20.29
N SER A 778 -3.90 -43.48 20.89
CA SER A 778 -4.53 -42.15 20.74
C SER A 778 -3.88 -41.28 19.66
N GLN A 779 -2.77 -41.74 19.07
CA GLN A 779 -1.90 -41.00 18.15
C GLN A 779 -1.39 -41.96 17.07
N MET A 780 -2.31 -42.55 16.32
CA MET A 780 -2.02 -43.68 15.44
C MET A 780 -1.49 -43.20 14.08
N LEU A 781 -0.54 -43.96 13.52
CA LEU A 781 -0.21 -43.89 12.10
C LEU A 781 -1.16 -44.80 11.32
N THR A 782 -1.80 -44.27 10.27
CA THR A 782 -2.61 -45.06 9.34
C THR A 782 -1.99 -45.03 7.95
N LEU A 783 -1.57 -46.18 7.42
CA LEU A 783 -1.13 -46.33 6.03
C LEU A 783 -2.36 -46.55 5.16
N LEU A 784 -2.72 -45.54 4.37
CA LEU A 784 -3.94 -45.57 3.56
C LEU A 784 -3.79 -46.49 2.35
N SER A 785 -4.93 -47.01 1.90
CA SER A 785 -5.00 -47.82 0.69
C SER A 785 -6.24 -47.46 -0.10
N THR A 786 -6.08 -47.26 -1.41
CA THR A 786 -7.21 -47.07 -2.33
C THR A 786 -6.98 -47.92 -3.58
N PRO A 787 -8.06 -48.37 -4.25
CA PRO A 787 -7.92 -49.14 -5.49
C PRO A 787 -7.13 -48.43 -6.59
N THR A 788 -7.22 -47.09 -6.67
CA THR A 788 -6.65 -46.28 -7.76
C THR A 788 -5.32 -45.62 -7.43
N ALA A 789 -5.12 -45.15 -6.19
CA ALA A 789 -3.86 -44.49 -5.81
C ALA A 789 -2.80 -45.48 -5.32
N GLY A 790 -3.18 -46.72 -4.97
CA GLY A 790 -2.28 -47.73 -4.40
C GLY A 790 -2.32 -47.76 -2.88
N THR A 791 -1.30 -48.37 -2.27
CA THR A 791 -1.20 -48.53 -0.80
C THR A 791 0.06 -47.88 -0.29
N ALA A 792 -0.09 -47.06 0.75
CA ALA A 792 1.01 -46.40 1.41
C ALA A 792 2.00 -47.44 1.95
N LEU A 793 3.29 -47.10 1.89
CA LEU A 793 4.36 -47.98 2.30
C LEU A 793 5.33 -47.27 3.25
N VAL A 794 6.02 -48.08 4.06
CA VAL A 794 7.08 -47.61 4.95
C VAL A 794 8.44 -47.82 4.29
N VAL A 795 9.26 -46.78 4.32
CA VAL A 795 10.68 -46.82 3.93
C VAL A 795 11.52 -46.59 5.17
N ASN A 796 12.23 -47.60 5.64
CA ASN A 796 12.96 -47.58 6.91
C ASN A 796 14.43 -47.85 6.66
N THR A 797 15.12 -46.82 6.18
CA THR A 797 16.55 -46.84 5.88
C THR A 797 17.38 -46.83 7.16
N ASN A 798 17.05 -45.95 8.11
CA ASN A 798 17.74 -45.84 9.40
C ASN A 798 16.79 -45.37 10.50
N GLY A 799 15.69 -46.09 10.69
CA GLY A 799 14.66 -45.79 11.67
C GLY A 799 13.49 -46.77 11.59
N ALA A 800 12.57 -46.70 12.54
CA ALA A 800 11.39 -47.56 12.61
C ALA A 800 10.16 -46.80 13.12
N VAL A 801 8.96 -47.32 12.81
CA VAL A 801 7.75 -46.94 13.54
C VAL A 801 7.75 -47.73 14.85
N THR A 802 7.67 -47.03 15.98
CA THR A 802 7.68 -47.58 17.34
C THR A 802 6.33 -47.31 17.98
N GLY A 803 5.51 -48.35 18.12
CA GLY A 803 4.12 -48.26 18.61
C GLY A 803 3.11 -48.85 17.62
N PRO A 804 1.82 -48.82 17.97
CA PRO A 804 0.76 -49.34 17.11
C PRO A 804 0.54 -48.47 15.87
N ALA A 805 0.22 -49.12 14.76
CA ALA A 805 -0.19 -48.49 13.50
C ALA A 805 -1.31 -49.29 12.85
N THR A 806 -2.05 -48.65 11.95
CA THR A 806 -3.01 -49.28 11.07
C THR A 806 -2.44 -49.37 9.66
N MET A 807 -2.57 -50.51 9.01
CA MET A 807 -2.30 -50.63 7.57
C MET A 807 -3.56 -51.10 6.85
N GLN A 808 -4.00 -50.29 5.89
CA GLN A 808 -5.12 -50.63 5.04
C GLN A 808 -4.67 -51.42 3.80
N ARG A 809 -5.57 -52.25 3.29
CA ARG A 809 -5.45 -52.94 2.01
C ARG A 809 -6.80 -52.94 1.30
N ALA A 810 -6.90 -52.07 0.31
CA ALA A 810 -7.96 -52.09 -0.68
C ALA A 810 -7.66 -53.15 -1.75
N ILE A 811 -8.73 -53.70 -2.33
CA ILE A 811 -8.67 -54.62 -3.47
C ILE A 811 -9.01 -53.84 -4.73
N ASP A 812 -8.27 -54.09 -5.81
CA ASP A 812 -8.61 -53.55 -7.14
C ASP A 812 -9.82 -54.30 -7.73
N PRO A 813 -10.96 -53.63 -8.00
CA PRO A 813 -12.15 -54.27 -8.50
C PRO A 813 -12.06 -54.68 -9.98
N ALA A 814 -11.02 -54.26 -10.71
CA ALA A 814 -10.93 -54.46 -12.17
C ALA A 814 -10.94 -55.94 -12.62
N PHE A 815 -10.47 -56.87 -11.78
CA PHE A 815 -10.41 -58.30 -12.11
C PHE A 815 -11.60 -59.10 -11.55
N ASN A 816 -12.02 -58.77 -10.33
CA ASN A 816 -13.21 -59.32 -9.72
C ASN A 816 -13.73 -58.32 -8.68
N ALA A 817 -14.84 -57.65 -9.00
CA ALA A 817 -15.50 -56.70 -8.11
C ALA A 817 -16.31 -57.37 -6.99
N GLY A 818 -16.73 -58.62 -7.20
CA GLY A 818 -17.51 -59.41 -6.25
C GLY A 818 -16.63 -60.14 -5.23
N ALA A 819 -17.28 -61.01 -4.44
CA ALA A 819 -16.57 -61.93 -3.55
C ALA A 819 -15.61 -62.83 -4.34
N GLY A 820 -14.50 -63.22 -3.73
CA GLY A 820 -13.66 -64.32 -4.19
C GLY A 820 -12.42 -64.48 -3.34
N TYR A 821 -11.72 -65.60 -3.53
CA TYR A 821 -10.52 -65.93 -2.75
C TYR A 821 -9.38 -64.94 -3.00
N ARG A 822 -8.78 -64.47 -1.92
CA ARG A 822 -7.73 -63.46 -1.86
C ARG A 822 -6.73 -63.88 -0.80
N HIS A 823 -5.47 -64.04 -1.20
CA HIS A 823 -4.42 -64.38 -0.24
C HIS A 823 -3.95 -63.13 0.49
N TYR A 824 -4.28 -63.04 1.78
CA TYR A 824 -3.80 -62.01 2.69
C TYR A 824 -2.57 -62.48 3.47
N SER A 825 -1.85 -61.54 4.04
CA SER A 825 -0.80 -61.75 5.03
C SER A 825 -0.74 -60.57 6.00
N SER A 826 -0.02 -60.75 7.11
CA SER A 826 0.16 -59.68 8.10
C SER A 826 1.57 -59.06 8.01
N PRO A 827 1.66 -57.72 7.88
CA PRO A 827 2.89 -56.97 8.12
C PRO A 827 3.01 -56.54 9.60
N MET A 828 2.06 -56.94 10.45
CA MET A 828 2.00 -56.59 11.86
C MET A 828 2.54 -57.74 12.73
N VAL A 829 3.37 -57.39 13.70
CA VAL A 829 3.78 -58.28 14.79
C VAL A 829 2.58 -58.45 15.72
N SER A 830 2.13 -59.70 15.89
CA SER A 830 1.14 -60.10 16.91
C SER A 830 -0.31 -59.61 16.72
N THR A 831 -0.73 -59.18 15.51
CA THR A 831 -2.17 -59.05 15.24
C THR A 831 -2.84 -60.42 15.16
N THR A 832 -4.15 -60.50 15.42
CA THR A 832 -4.92 -61.74 15.39
C THR A 832 -5.91 -61.73 14.24
N LEU A 833 -6.40 -62.91 13.86
CA LEU A 833 -7.37 -63.03 12.77
C LEU A 833 -8.69 -62.29 13.03
N SER A 834 -9.05 -62.00 14.28
CA SER A 834 -10.24 -61.18 14.59
C SER A 834 -10.19 -59.78 13.97
N ASP A 835 -8.99 -59.26 13.74
CA ASP A 835 -8.70 -57.95 13.13
C ASP A 835 -9.11 -57.89 11.64
N LEU A 836 -9.39 -59.03 10.99
CA LEU A 836 -9.92 -59.06 9.63
C LEU A 836 -11.37 -58.56 9.53
N THR A 837 -12.05 -58.39 10.66
CA THR A 837 -13.45 -57.95 10.70
C THR A 837 -13.56 -56.48 10.34
N THR A 838 -14.33 -56.15 9.31
CA THR A 838 -14.62 -54.75 8.94
C THR A 838 -16.13 -54.51 9.02
N ALA A 839 -16.60 -53.43 9.64
CA ALA A 839 -18.02 -53.16 9.83
C ALA A 839 -18.49 -51.98 8.94
N PRO A 840 -19.56 -52.12 8.11
CA PRO A 840 -20.41 -53.30 7.87
C PRO A 840 -19.88 -54.26 6.77
N GLY A 841 -18.57 -54.31 6.55
CA GLY A 841 -17.91 -55.01 5.44
C GLY A 841 -17.76 -56.53 5.62
N PHE A 842 -16.53 -56.99 5.79
CA PHE A 842 -16.19 -58.41 5.85
C PHE A 842 -16.43 -58.96 7.26
N GLY A 843 -17.32 -59.95 7.34
CA GLY A 843 -17.55 -60.77 8.54
C GLY A 843 -16.87 -62.14 8.38
N PRO A 844 -15.72 -62.38 9.04
CA PRO A 844 -15.08 -63.68 9.03
C PRO A 844 -15.95 -64.80 9.62
N ILE A 845 -15.95 -65.96 8.98
CA ILE A 845 -16.65 -67.19 9.39
C ILE A 845 -15.60 -68.26 9.65
N TYR A 846 -15.31 -68.52 10.92
CA TYR A 846 -14.32 -69.51 11.38
C TYR A 846 -14.98 -70.86 11.77
N ASN A 847 -15.75 -71.47 10.87
CA ASN A 847 -16.47 -72.72 11.16
C ASN A 847 -15.52 -73.93 11.25
N GLN A 848 -15.12 -74.28 12.47
CA GLN A 848 -14.15 -75.35 12.77
C GLN A 848 -14.58 -76.74 12.29
N THR A 849 -15.88 -76.97 12.08
CA THR A 849 -16.42 -78.25 11.59
C THR A 849 -15.77 -78.65 10.26
N TYR A 850 -15.36 -77.68 9.44
CA TYR A 850 -14.63 -77.90 8.20
C TYR A 850 -13.38 -78.77 8.39
N ASN A 851 -12.66 -78.59 9.50
CA ASN A 851 -11.34 -79.19 9.70
C ASN A 851 -11.38 -80.71 9.84
N THR A 852 -12.51 -81.27 10.30
CA THR A 852 -12.70 -82.70 10.58
C THR A 852 -13.81 -83.35 9.75
N ALA A 853 -14.52 -82.58 8.90
CA ALA A 853 -15.62 -83.10 8.09
C ALA A 853 -15.13 -84.07 6.99
N ALA A 854 -15.83 -85.18 6.81
CA ALA A 854 -15.57 -86.11 5.69
C ALA A 854 -15.95 -85.50 4.33
N ASN A 855 -16.89 -84.55 4.30
CA ASN A 855 -17.25 -83.76 3.12
C ASN A 855 -17.29 -82.25 3.45
N PRO A 856 -16.12 -81.56 3.47
CA PRO A 856 -16.00 -80.16 3.86
C PRO A 856 -16.86 -79.19 3.03
N SER A 857 -17.16 -79.52 1.77
CA SER A 857 -17.97 -78.69 0.87
C SER A 857 -19.41 -78.46 1.34
N THR A 858 -19.91 -79.28 2.28
CA THR A 858 -21.29 -79.22 2.81
C THR A 858 -21.42 -78.49 4.15
N VAL A 859 -20.31 -78.05 4.73
CA VAL A 859 -20.29 -77.36 6.03
C VAL A 859 -21.02 -76.02 5.94
N THR A 860 -21.98 -75.78 6.84
CA THR A 860 -22.81 -74.57 6.86
C THR A 860 -22.81 -73.94 8.28
N PRO A 861 -22.63 -72.61 8.43
CA PRO A 861 -22.20 -71.68 7.38
C PRO A 861 -20.80 -72.05 6.85
N TYR A 862 -20.62 -71.91 5.54
CA TYR A 862 -19.34 -72.25 4.91
C TYR A 862 -18.26 -71.25 5.37
N PRO A 863 -17.07 -71.71 5.78
CA PRO A 863 -16.00 -70.80 6.19
C PRO A 863 -15.55 -69.90 5.04
N ASN A 864 -15.16 -68.67 5.35
CA ASN A 864 -14.63 -67.72 4.37
C ASN A 864 -13.21 -67.23 4.71
N VAL A 865 -12.56 -67.86 5.71
CA VAL A 865 -11.16 -67.64 6.07
C VAL A 865 -10.46 -68.99 6.24
N PHE A 866 -9.33 -69.16 5.56
CA PHE A 866 -8.54 -70.38 5.57
C PHE A 866 -7.05 -70.07 5.76
N ALA A 867 -6.32 -71.00 6.36
CA ALA A 867 -4.87 -71.12 6.27
C ALA A 867 -4.53 -72.39 5.47
N TYR A 868 -3.25 -72.60 5.16
CA TYR A 868 -2.79 -73.80 4.47
C TYR A 868 -1.79 -74.57 5.33
N ASP A 869 -2.10 -75.84 5.62
CA ASP A 869 -1.22 -76.77 6.30
C ASP A 869 -0.94 -77.99 5.42
N GLN A 870 0.29 -78.07 4.91
CA GLN A 870 0.72 -79.14 4.02
C GLN A 870 0.64 -80.53 4.66
N ALA A 871 0.69 -80.65 6.00
CA ALA A 871 0.60 -81.95 6.67
C ALA A 871 -0.76 -82.62 6.42
N ARG A 872 -1.81 -81.82 6.21
CA ARG A 872 -3.17 -82.31 5.94
C ARG A 872 -3.32 -82.96 4.57
N VAL A 873 -2.47 -82.62 3.60
CA VAL A 873 -2.43 -83.30 2.28
C VAL A 873 -2.16 -84.80 2.44
N THR A 874 -1.51 -85.21 3.54
CA THR A 874 -1.30 -86.62 3.89
C THR A 874 -2.27 -87.18 4.94
N SER A 875 -2.70 -86.38 5.90
CA SER A 875 -3.43 -86.87 7.08
C SER A 875 -4.94 -86.70 7.01
N ALA A 876 -5.47 -85.85 6.11
CA ALA A 876 -6.90 -85.62 6.01
C ALA A 876 -7.60 -86.80 5.30
N THR A 877 -8.69 -87.28 5.90
CA THR A 877 -9.52 -88.36 5.36
C THR A 877 -10.87 -87.80 4.88
N ASN A 878 -10.85 -86.94 3.87
CA ASN A 878 -12.04 -86.33 3.29
C ASN A 878 -12.06 -86.45 1.76
N ASN A 879 -13.13 -85.98 1.10
CA ASN A 879 -13.36 -86.12 -0.34
C ASN A 879 -12.92 -84.92 -1.20
N THR A 880 -12.15 -83.96 -0.68
CA THR A 880 -11.66 -82.82 -1.47
C THR A 880 -10.50 -83.22 -2.37
N ALA A 881 -10.15 -82.39 -3.36
CA ALA A 881 -8.95 -82.63 -4.16
C ALA A 881 -7.69 -82.63 -3.27
N ALA A 882 -6.65 -83.37 -3.67
CA ALA A 882 -5.46 -83.61 -2.83
C ALA A 882 -4.77 -82.31 -2.38
N PHE A 883 -4.67 -81.30 -3.24
CA PHE A 883 -4.14 -79.99 -2.87
C PHE A 883 -5.05 -79.28 -1.85
N ASP A 884 -6.36 -79.33 -2.07
CA ASP A 884 -7.37 -78.64 -1.26
C ASP A 884 -7.49 -79.21 0.16
N MET A 885 -7.08 -80.46 0.38
CA MET A 885 -6.97 -81.05 1.72
C MET A 885 -6.08 -80.24 2.66
N GLY A 886 -5.11 -79.50 2.08
CA GLY A 886 -4.22 -78.60 2.81
C GLY A 886 -4.92 -77.39 3.44
N PHE A 887 -6.10 -76.98 2.96
CA PHE A 887 -6.82 -75.87 3.58
C PHE A 887 -7.37 -76.27 4.96
N VAL A 888 -7.21 -75.36 5.90
CA VAL A 888 -7.66 -75.49 7.30
C VAL A 888 -8.28 -74.18 7.74
N VAL A 889 -9.36 -74.24 8.51
CA VAL A 889 -10.01 -73.07 9.09
C VAL A 889 -9.33 -72.74 10.42
N PRO A 890 -8.66 -71.59 10.55
CA PRO A 890 -8.04 -71.15 11.80
C PRO A 890 -9.10 -70.64 12.80
N GLN A 891 -8.68 -70.26 14.01
CA GLN A 891 -9.53 -69.59 15.01
C GLN A 891 -9.37 -68.06 14.93
N ALA A 892 -10.40 -67.31 15.33
CA ALA A 892 -10.34 -65.84 15.36
C ALA A 892 -9.22 -65.30 16.27
N SER A 893 -8.91 -66.01 17.36
CA SER A 893 -7.85 -65.65 18.30
C SER A 893 -6.44 -66.01 17.82
N ASP A 894 -6.30 -66.74 16.72
CA ASP A 894 -4.99 -67.13 16.22
C ASP A 894 -4.23 -65.88 15.75
N VAL A 895 -2.95 -65.83 16.08
CA VAL A 895 -2.04 -64.77 15.63
C VAL A 895 -1.82 -64.91 14.14
N MET A 896 -1.93 -63.80 13.40
CA MET A 896 -1.48 -63.72 12.01
C MET A 896 0.04 -63.67 11.98
N ASN A 897 0.69 -64.84 11.94
CA ASN A 897 2.14 -64.94 12.01
C ASN A 897 2.80 -64.25 10.81
N LEU A 898 3.96 -63.63 11.05
CA LEU A 898 4.78 -63.07 9.98
C LEU A 898 5.17 -64.18 9.00
N MET A 899 5.15 -63.84 7.71
CA MET A 899 5.49 -64.74 6.61
C MET A 899 4.55 -65.95 6.43
N GLN A 900 3.41 -65.97 7.12
CA GLN A 900 2.28 -66.86 6.86
C GLN A 900 1.22 -66.14 6.01
N GLY A 901 0.62 -66.85 5.06
CA GLY A 901 -0.52 -66.35 4.30
C GLY A 901 -1.84 -66.99 4.72
N TYR A 902 -2.93 -66.29 4.46
CA TYR A 902 -4.31 -66.68 4.75
C TYR A 902 -5.15 -66.44 3.51
N ASP A 903 -6.11 -67.30 3.22
CA ASP A 903 -7.02 -67.14 2.11
C ASP A 903 -8.39 -66.69 2.58
N LEU A 904 -8.88 -65.57 2.02
CA LEU A 904 -10.14 -64.93 2.40
C LEU A 904 -11.07 -64.89 1.19
N ASN A 905 -12.30 -65.36 1.34
CA ASN A 905 -13.35 -65.14 0.33
C ASN A 905 -14.05 -63.80 0.59
N ILE A 906 -13.50 -62.72 0.01
CA ILE A 906 -13.85 -61.33 0.33
C ILE A 906 -14.16 -60.53 -0.95
N GLY A 907 -15.07 -59.55 -0.84
CA GLY A 907 -15.46 -58.66 -1.93
C GLY A 907 -14.52 -57.47 -2.11
N ALA A 908 -14.35 -56.98 -3.34
CA ALA A 908 -13.43 -55.87 -3.63
C ALA A 908 -13.86 -54.51 -3.05
N GLY A 909 -15.13 -54.37 -2.66
CA GLY A 909 -15.66 -53.17 -1.99
C GLY A 909 -15.23 -53.03 -0.52
N VAL A 910 -14.52 -54.02 0.04
CA VAL A 910 -14.03 -53.99 1.42
C VAL A 910 -12.57 -53.55 1.47
N VAL A 911 -12.25 -52.65 2.41
CA VAL A 911 -10.87 -52.29 2.77
C VAL A 911 -10.55 -52.98 4.08
N VAL A 912 -9.62 -53.94 4.07
CA VAL A 912 -9.14 -54.58 5.29
C VAL A 912 -8.13 -53.66 5.96
N ASP A 913 -8.29 -53.42 7.25
CA ASP A 913 -7.32 -52.72 8.08
C ASP A 913 -6.77 -53.66 9.15
N LEU A 914 -5.44 -53.77 9.21
CA LEU A 914 -4.77 -54.48 10.30
C LEU A 914 -4.18 -53.46 11.27
N VAL A 915 -4.36 -53.68 12.57
CA VAL A 915 -3.86 -52.85 13.65
C VAL A 915 -2.83 -53.63 14.47
N GLY A 916 -1.64 -53.07 14.63
CA GLY A 916 -0.58 -53.71 15.41
C GLY A 916 0.75 -52.99 15.30
N MET A 917 1.82 -53.60 15.81
CA MET A 917 3.17 -53.07 15.61
C MET A 917 3.70 -53.49 14.24
N LEU A 918 4.18 -52.54 13.44
CA LEU A 918 4.71 -52.85 12.11
C LEU A 918 6.00 -53.67 12.22
N ASN A 919 6.12 -54.71 11.41
CA ASN A 919 7.34 -55.50 11.33
C ASN A 919 8.48 -54.72 10.64
N ASN A 920 9.69 -54.88 11.18
CA ASN A 920 10.92 -54.30 10.64
C ASN A 920 12.10 -55.24 10.89
N GLY A 921 12.88 -55.52 9.84
CA GLY A 921 14.08 -56.36 9.93
C GLY A 921 13.85 -57.79 9.41
N PRO A 922 14.90 -58.64 9.44
CA PRO A 922 14.87 -59.97 8.83
C PRO A 922 13.79 -60.88 9.44
N VAL A 923 13.06 -61.59 8.58
CA VAL A 923 12.08 -62.63 8.96
C VAL A 923 12.50 -63.94 8.31
N SER A 924 12.43 -65.05 9.06
CA SER A 924 12.74 -66.39 8.56
C SER A 924 11.77 -67.43 9.08
N ILE A 925 11.52 -68.45 8.26
CA ILE A 925 10.75 -69.65 8.61
C ILE A 925 11.59 -70.86 8.23
N THR A 926 11.60 -71.84 9.10
CA THR A 926 12.32 -73.12 8.94
C THR A 926 11.33 -74.26 9.02
N ASN A 927 11.81 -75.49 8.78
CA ASN A 927 10.99 -76.71 8.87
C ASN A 927 9.79 -76.75 7.91
N LEU A 928 9.87 -76.04 6.78
CA LEU A 928 8.86 -76.14 5.72
C LEU A 928 8.93 -77.55 5.11
N ALA A 929 7.95 -78.39 5.35
CA ALA A 929 8.02 -79.81 5.01
C ALA A 929 7.31 -80.14 3.68
N ARG A 930 7.67 -81.28 3.09
CA ARG A 930 6.96 -81.89 1.95
C ARG A 930 6.77 -83.37 2.17
N SER A 931 5.54 -83.84 2.04
CA SER A 931 5.22 -85.27 1.99
C SER A 931 5.58 -85.91 0.64
N ASN A 932 5.48 -87.24 0.57
CA ASN A 932 5.65 -88.01 -0.67
C ASN A 932 4.45 -87.90 -1.64
N GLN A 933 3.38 -87.20 -1.27
CA GLN A 933 2.20 -87.06 -2.13
C GLN A 933 2.48 -86.14 -3.33
N PRO A 934 1.89 -86.40 -4.52
CA PRO A 934 2.07 -85.57 -5.71
C PRO A 934 1.74 -84.09 -5.50
N GLN A 935 0.79 -83.77 -4.60
CA GLN A 935 0.42 -82.40 -4.23
C GLN A 935 1.01 -81.95 -2.89
N GLY A 936 2.01 -82.66 -2.35
CA GLY A 936 2.70 -82.28 -1.12
C GLY A 936 3.69 -81.12 -1.31
N GLY A 937 3.98 -80.41 -0.21
CA GLY A 937 5.06 -79.43 -0.11
C GLY A 937 4.72 -77.99 -0.45
N TRP A 938 3.47 -77.68 -0.76
CA TRP A 938 3.00 -76.31 -0.94
C TRP A 938 2.93 -75.57 0.39
N GLN A 939 3.37 -74.31 0.41
CA GLN A 939 3.40 -73.43 1.57
C GLN A 939 2.72 -72.12 1.22
N LEU A 940 1.63 -71.77 1.92
CA LEU A 940 1.02 -70.45 1.80
C LEU A 940 1.78 -69.47 2.70
N LEU A 941 2.69 -68.72 2.09
CA LEU A 941 3.54 -67.75 2.75
C LEU A 941 3.00 -66.32 2.54
N GLY A 942 3.51 -65.37 3.30
CA GLY A 942 3.04 -63.99 3.31
C GLY A 942 4.16 -62.97 3.11
N ASN A 943 3.83 -61.80 2.57
CA ASN A 943 4.70 -60.63 2.66
C ASN A 943 4.68 -60.08 4.10
N PRO A 944 5.80 -60.17 4.86
CA PRO A 944 5.83 -59.76 6.26
C PRO A 944 6.08 -58.27 6.44
N TYR A 945 6.16 -57.46 5.38
CA TYR A 945 6.58 -56.06 5.46
C TYR A 945 5.45 -55.08 5.13
N PRO A 946 5.45 -53.88 5.74
CA PRO A 946 4.56 -52.78 5.38
C PRO A 946 5.01 -52.06 4.09
N SER A 947 5.45 -52.83 3.11
CA SER A 947 5.83 -52.39 1.76
C SER A 947 5.76 -53.59 0.81
N PRO A 948 5.59 -53.37 -0.50
CA PRO A 948 5.79 -54.44 -1.46
C PRO A 948 7.20 -55.03 -1.38
N VAL A 949 7.33 -56.32 -1.74
CA VAL A 949 8.59 -57.05 -1.85
C VAL A 949 8.85 -57.38 -3.31
N ASP A 950 10.06 -57.17 -3.78
CA ASP A 950 10.51 -57.48 -5.14
C ASP A 950 11.30 -58.78 -5.18
N PHE A 951 10.71 -59.82 -5.78
CA PHE A 951 11.35 -61.12 -5.91
C PHE A 951 12.51 -61.17 -6.93
N SER A 952 12.74 -60.11 -7.69
CA SER A 952 13.93 -59.98 -8.55
C SER A 952 15.18 -59.54 -7.76
N MET A 953 15.01 -58.99 -6.55
CA MET A 953 16.10 -58.54 -5.69
C MET A 953 16.70 -59.69 -4.88
N THR A 954 17.63 -60.44 -5.48
CA THR A 954 18.24 -61.64 -4.88
C THR A 954 19.03 -61.38 -3.60
N GLY A 955 19.49 -60.15 -3.35
CA GLY A 955 20.23 -59.78 -2.14
C GLY A 955 19.40 -59.73 -0.85
N GLY A 956 18.06 -59.82 -0.94
CA GLY A 956 17.15 -59.74 0.21
C GLY A 956 16.28 -60.97 0.43
N ILE A 957 16.42 -62.01 -0.39
CA ILE A 957 15.60 -63.22 -0.34
C ILE A 957 16.52 -64.45 -0.33
N ALA A 958 16.41 -65.27 0.71
CA ALA A 958 17.14 -66.52 0.84
C ALA A 958 16.19 -67.71 0.94
N SER A 959 16.52 -68.81 0.27
CA SER A 959 15.76 -70.05 0.36
C SER A 959 16.66 -71.27 0.26
N THR A 960 16.33 -72.32 1.02
CA THR A 960 16.98 -73.63 0.93
C THR A 960 15.91 -74.69 0.64
N ASN A 961 16.12 -75.53 -0.37
CA ASN A 961 15.20 -76.62 -0.77
C ASN A 961 13.76 -76.15 -1.11
N LEU A 962 13.63 -74.93 -1.65
CA LEU A 962 12.38 -74.42 -2.24
C LEU A 962 12.55 -74.25 -3.75
N ASP A 963 11.47 -74.48 -4.48
CA ASP A 963 11.41 -74.16 -5.90
C ASP A 963 11.68 -72.66 -6.08
N ALA A 964 12.45 -72.33 -7.12
CA ALA A 964 12.74 -70.95 -7.51
C ALA A 964 11.52 -70.30 -8.19
N ALA A 965 10.34 -70.45 -7.57
CA ALA A 965 9.05 -70.03 -8.08
C ALA A 965 8.22 -69.38 -6.96
N VAL A 966 7.47 -68.35 -7.32
CA VAL A 966 6.44 -67.75 -6.45
C VAL A 966 5.14 -67.64 -7.23
N TYR A 967 4.04 -68.03 -6.58
CA TYR A 967 2.71 -68.10 -7.18
C TYR A 967 1.73 -67.20 -6.42
N VAL A 968 1.18 -66.19 -7.10
CA VAL A 968 0.19 -65.26 -6.51
C VAL A 968 -1.17 -65.54 -7.13
N TYR A 969 -2.17 -65.82 -6.30
CA TYR A 969 -3.52 -66.08 -6.78
C TYR A 969 -4.21 -64.79 -7.24
N GLN A 970 -4.96 -64.90 -8.32
CA GLN A 970 -5.71 -63.82 -8.95
C GLN A 970 -7.14 -64.30 -9.17
N SER A 971 -8.06 -63.72 -8.42
CA SER A 971 -9.47 -64.09 -8.51
C SER A 971 -10.12 -63.44 -9.73
N THR A 972 -10.87 -64.25 -10.49
CA THR A 972 -11.72 -63.82 -11.61
C THR A 972 -13.21 -64.03 -11.33
N GLY A 973 -13.53 -64.58 -10.15
CA GLY A 973 -14.88 -64.78 -9.63
C GLY A 973 -14.83 -65.40 -8.22
N GLN A 974 -16.00 -65.73 -7.64
CA GLN A 974 -16.07 -66.16 -6.25
C GLN A 974 -15.31 -67.46 -5.92
N TYR A 975 -15.30 -68.40 -6.87
CA TYR A 975 -14.67 -69.71 -6.72
C TYR A 975 -13.73 -70.04 -7.90
N VAL A 976 -13.40 -69.04 -8.72
CA VAL A 976 -12.57 -69.20 -9.91
C VAL A 976 -11.48 -68.13 -9.96
N GLY A 977 -10.33 -68.53 -10.48
CA GLY A 977 -9.15 -67.67 -10.57
C GLY A 977 -7.97 -68.39 -11.21
N GLN A 978 -6.83 -67.72 -11.24
CA GLN A 978 -5.60 -68.20 -11.84
C GLN A 978 -4.38 -67.77 -11.00
N TYR A 979 -3.26 -68.47 -11.16
CA TYR A 979 -2.00 -68.08 -10.52
C TYR A 979 -1.10 -67.30 -11.47
N ARG A 980 -0.61 -66.16 -11.00
CA ARG A 980 0.55 -65.48 -11.58
C ARG A 980 1.82 -66.08 -11.00
N SER A 981 2.68 -66.60 -11.86
CA SER A 981 3.99 -67.12 -11.47
C SER A 981 5.15 -66.19 -11.85
N TYR A 982 6.18 -66.18 -11.01
CA TYR A 982 7.52 -65.68 -11.33
C TYR A 982 8.52 -66.77 -10.99
N VAL A 983 9.19 -67.32 -12.01
CA VAL A 983 9.97 -68.57 -11.95
C VAL A 983 11.36 -68.33 -12.50
N ASN A 984 12.39 -68.54 -11.67
CA ASN A 984 13.79 -68.43 -12.05
C ASN A 984 14.14 -67.12 -12.80
N GLY A 985 13.63 -65.99 -12.30
CA GLY A 985 13.85 -64.69 -12.93
C GLY A 985 12.95 -64.38 -14.14
N ILE A 986 12.11 -65.33 -14.58
CA ILE A 986 11.28 -65.24 -15.79
C ILE A 986 9.79 -65.35 -15.41
N GLY A 987 8.93 -64.51 -15.98
CA GLY A 987 7.48 -64.59 -15.77
C GLY A 987 6.81 -63.23 -15.61
N GLY A 988 5.69 -63.19 -14.88
CA GLY A 988 4.93 -61.95 -14.63
C GLY A 988 5.65 -60.98 -13.67
N ASN A 989 4.94 -59.94 -13.24
CA ASN A 989 5.45 -58.93 -12.31
C ASN A 989 6.03 -59.58 -11.02
N PRO A 990 7.31 -59.33 -10.65
CA PRO A 990 7.98 -59.94 -9.49
C PRO A 990 7.55 -59.36 -8.14
N LEU A 991 6.74 -58.29 -8.14
CA LEU A 991 6.30 -57.60 -6.93
C LEU A 991 5.18 -58.34 -6.21
N ILE A 992 5.35 -58.56 -4.92
CA ILE A 992 4.32 -59.02 -3.98
C ILE A 992 3.88 -57.81 -3.15
N ALA A 993 2.60 -57.42 -3.24
CA ALA A 993 2.08 -56.29 -2.48
C ALA A 993 2.21 -56.52 -0.95
N SER A 994 2.21 -55.46 -0.15
CA SER A 994 2.10 -55.61 1.32
C SER A 994 0.78 -56.33 1.66
N MET A 995 0.71 -57.09 2.75
CA MET A 995 -0.49 -57.89 3.08
C MET A 995 -0.93 -58.90 2.01
N GLN A 996 -0.09 -59.25 1.02
CA GLN A 996 -0.39 -60.28 0.02
C GLN A 996 0.23 -61.62 0.46
N GLY A 997 -0.54 -62.70 0.37
CA GLY A 997 -0.05 -64.07 0.47
C GLY A 997 0.30 -64.65 -0.90
N PHE A 998 1.21 -65.62 -0.91
CA PHE A 998 1.70 -66.31 -2.10
C PHE A 998 2.08 -67.75 -1.78
N PHE A 999 2.02 -68.64 -2.76
CA PHE A 999 2.50 -70.00 -2.62
C PHE A 999 3.96 -70.15 -3.05
N LYS A 1000 4.70 -70.97 -2.30
CA LYS A 1000 5.96 -71.59 -2.74
C LYS A 1000 5.87 -73.10 -2.48
N ARG A 1001 6.74 -73.86 -3.13
CA ARG A 1001 6.79 -75.31 -2.97
C ARG A 1001 8.18 -75.78 -2.55
N VAL A 1002 8.23 -76.73 -1.63
CA VAL A 1002 9.45 -77.43 -1.23
C VAL A 1002 9.87 -78.40 -2.33
N THR A 1003 11.14 -78.38 -2.73
CA THR A 1003 11.63 -79.10 -3.92
C THR A 1003 11.74 -80.60 -3.69
N THR A 1004 12.35 -81.03 -2.57
CA THR A 1004 12.63 -82.44 -2.33
C THR A 1004 11.63 -83.07 -1.35
N PRO A 1005 10.91 -84.15 -1.71
CA PRO A 1005 10.04 -84.88 -0.78
C PRO A 1005 10.77 -85.40 0.46
N ASN A 1006 10.08 -85.42 1.60
CA ASN A 1006 10.57 -85.84 2.92
C ASN A 1006 11.77 -85.05 3.47
N GLN A 1007 12.07 -83.89 2.87
CA GLN A 1007 13.05 -82.95 3.40
C GLN A 1007 12.37 -81.66 3.84
N THR A 1008 13.01 -80.96 4.76
CA THR A 1008 12.59 -79.62 5.18
C THR A 1008 13.27 -78.55 4.33
N ALA A 1009 12.64 -77.39 4.27
CA ALA A 1009 13.12 -76.20 3.60
C ALA A 1009 13.09 -75.00 4.54
N SER A 1010 13.79 -73.94 4.15
CA SER A 1010 13.78 -72.66 4.84
C SER A 1010 13.57 -71.53 3.85
N PHE A 1011 12.99 -70.45 4.36
CA PHE A 1011 12.78 -69.22 3.62
C PHE A 1011 13.07 -68.03 4.53
N ALA A 1012 13.74 -67.02 4.01
CA ALA A 1012 14.02 -65.80 4.72
C ALA A 1012 13.95 -64.59 3.80
N MET A 1013 13.49 -63.47 4.35
CA MET A 1013 13.45 -62.18 3.68
C MET A 1013 14.09 -61.12 4.58
N THR A 1014 14.77 -60.15 3.99
CA THR A 1014 15.32 -58.98 4.70
C THR A 1014 14.78 -57.68 4.11
N ASN A 1015 15.05 -56.56 4.78
CA ASN A 1015 14.62 -55.23 4.32
C ASN A 1015 15.13 -54.85 2.92
N SER A 1016 16.23 -55.44 2.43
CA SER A 1016 16.78 -55.12 1.10
C SER A 1016 15.90 -55.62 -0.06
N SER A 1017 14.92 -56.48 0.21
CA SER A 1017 13.94 -56.96 -0.78
C SER A 1017 12.75 -56.01 -0.97
N ARG A 1018 12.69 -54.89 -0.25
CA ARG A 1018 11.51 -54.02 -0.15
C ARG A 1018 11.54 -52.90 -1.18
N VAL A 1019 10.37 -52.59 -1.74
CA VAL A 1019 10.20 -51.43 -2.62
C VAL A 1019 10.19 -50.15 -1.78
N THR A 1020 10.99 -49.16 -2.19
CA THR A 1020 11.17 -47.88 -1.48
C THR A 1020 10.51 -46.69 -2.17
N THR A 1021 9.98 -46.87 -3.37
CA THR A 1021 9.31 -45.81 -4.14
C THR A 1021 7.81 -46.06 -4.23
N PHE A 1022 7.02 -45.00 -4.05
CA PHE A 1022 5.60 -45.03 -4.31
C PHE A 1022 5.34 -44.80 -5.80
N SER A 1023 5.51 -45.86 -6.60
CA SER A 1023 5.13 -45.90 -8.02
C SER A 1023 4.99 -47.36 -8.45
N ALA A 1024 4.04 -47.65 -9.36
CA ALA A 1024 3.73 -48.99 -9.86
C ALA A 1024 3.63 -50.06 -8.75
N THR A 1025 2.75 -49.85 -7.76
CA THR A 1025 2.31 -50.97 -6.94
C THR A 1025 1.67 -51.99 -7.89
N PRO A 1026 1.99 -53.30 -7.81
CA PRO A 1026 1.11 -54.28 -8.41
C PRO A 1026 -0.28 -53.97 -7.84
N SER A 1027 -1.29 -53.84 -8.69
CA SER A 1027 -2.63 -53.98 -8.16
C SER A 1027 -2.68 -55.32 -7.44
N PHE A 1028 -3.69 -55.53 -6.62
CA PHE A 1028 -3.91 -56.85 -6.02
C PHE A 1028 -4.32 -57.89 -7.09
N ASN A 1029 -3.80 -57.78 -8.35
CA ASN A 1029 -3.99 -58.53 -9.60
C ASN A 1029 -2.93 -58.12 -10.70
N ARG A 1030 -3.05 -58.59 -11.98
CA ARG A 1030 -2.05 -58.44 -13.09
C ARG A 1030 -2.69 -57.98 -14.41
N PRO A 1031 -2.20 -56.95 -15.11
CA PRO A 1031 -2.87 -56.32 -16.26
C PRO A 1031 -2.96 -57.10 -17.60
N THR A 1032 -2.34 -58.27 -17.77
CA THR A 1032 -2.42 -59.04 -19.03
C THR A 1032 -2.31 -60.55 -18.82
N ALA A 1033 -3.10 -61.30 -19.60
CA ALA A 1033 -3.16 -62.76 -19.60
C ALA A 1033 -1.90 -63.39 -20.22
N ASP A 1034 -1.26 -64.32 -19.50
CA ASP A 1034 -0.31 -65.28 -20.07
C ASP A 1034 -1.09 -66.60 -20.30
N PRO A 1035 -1.06 -67.20 -21.49
CA PRO A 1035 -1.87 -68.37 -21.84
C PRO A 1035 -1.43 -69.68 -21.16
N ARG A 1036 -0.55 -69.66 -20.16
CA ARG A 1036 -0.09 -70.85 -19.43
C ARG A 1036 -0.69 -70.89 -18.02
N PRO A 1037 -1.79 -71.63 -17.81
CA PRO A 1037 -2.24 -71.99 -16.47
C PRO A 1037 -1.45 -73.21 -15.98
N GLN A 1038 -0.74 -73.09 -14.85
CA GLN A 1038 -0.41 -74.27 -14.04
C GLN A 1038 -0.43 -73.91 -12.55
N VAL A 1039 -1.57 -74.20 -11.91
CA VAL A 1039 -1.58 -75.05 -10.72
C VAL A 1039 -2.81 -75.96 -10.88
N SER A 1040 -2.62 -77.13 -11.48
CA SER A 1040 -3.49 -78.29 -11.31
C SER A 1040 -2.85 -79.24 -10.31
#